data_AF-A0A1Q8QNF8-F1
#
_entry.id   AF-A0A1Q8QNF8-F1
#
_cell.length_a   1.000
_cell.length_b   1.000
_cell.length_c   1.000
_cell.angle_alpha   90.00
_cell.angle_beta   90.00
_cell.angle_gamma   90.00
#
_symmetry.space_group_name_H-M   'P 1'
#
loop_
_entity.id
_entity.type
_entity.pdbx_description
1 polymer ?
#
loop_
_entity_poly.entity_id
_entity_poly.type
_entity_poly.pdbx_seq_one_letter_code
_entity_poly.pdbx_strand_id
1 'polypeptide(L)'
;MRLKRDDGRGTLRGDHAGRRHSIWQLAPARLVVEHDGASISSPPSFCFWHMICIIIPEISRRPRMQMKRFKAPYLKSGSIDDARVYMDNECWSEACWILRSSLEADSGKSEAWLLLAECSKNLGRGDEAREYLSRARGDQPPANQLGLPAAGGVFIGGTGRSGTSLLRSVLGSHPRMANVGGETKCINDEQFRLAPYWFHSIPQHRRKEALATLKSLWRNRFYCYVQDEQASPTDDRRRGFCLWLEPETLDTELARLDALLDVDNLHEIETIWGGLYAALFAGRAQGAGREFWVEKTPNNAYYSRFLHSWIPGARLVNIVRDGRDVACSMCNVSWGQKDLAKSLDWWAVGIANSFVALQTLPSSWSLTIRYEDLVTAPDEILARVAAFCGVEQAFPLEMFSTSVGRWKSSMPPAIQEYALSKYAPLLKACGYEIRCYENDAASKEAKTDGNFEMKKISDGIRYVQDMLSPLLEKKRNVRLSELAVGDQSFALRHDVDSSIDTSLQMAQLEYKNNIVSTYFLLPPSPYYCPGNYYGHFDGHKLIRNSKMLEHAKFLVDKGHDVGLHNNIAELAAFMGMDLRETLTDEIEYFKTHGINLVGTSGHGSQFYRDHDFVSYEIFSEALVKPGADRGRTIVVNGAPIQLHSLHLSDFGLGYEAYNLPHDHYLTDSEQKWNGSVIAQSRHPNLNEYPLSELLAAYGEAMAEAANQNGSIQILIHPEHWMIG
;
A
#
# COMPACT_ATOMS: atom_id res chain seq x y z
N MET A 1 54.52 -12.37 -41.13
CA MET A 1 55.73 -11.55 -41.41
C MET A 1 55.33 -10.09 -41.23
N ARG A 2 55.91 -9.33 -40.28
CA ARG A 2 57.20 -8.61 -40.30
C ARG A 2 57.15 -7.24 -41.03
N LEU A 3 57.30 -6.17 -40.23
CA LEU A 3 57.97 -4.87 -40.53
C LEU A 3 57.19 -3.86 -41.39
N LYS A 4 57.39 -2.53 -41.26
CA LYS A 4 58.31 -1.70 -40.41
C LYS A 4 57.61 -0.37 -40.03
N ARG A 5 57.86 0.17 -38.83
CA ARG A 5 58.58 1.44 -38.49
C ARG A 5 58.35 2.66 -39.39
N ASP A 6 58.11 3.88 -38.91
CA ASP A 6 58.46 4.60 -37.65
C ASP A 6 59.80 5.35 -37.65
N ASP A 7 59.74 6.62 -38.09
CA ASP A 7 60.53 7.80 -37.69
C ASP A 7 59.80 9.08 -38.20
N GLY A 8 60.01 10.29 -37.65
CA GLY A 8 60.63 10.62 -36.35
C GLY A 8 60.82 12.13 -36.10
N ARG A 9 60.09 12.68 -35.09
CA ARG A 9 60.33 13.96 -34.38
C ARG A 9 60.16 15.30 -35.15
N GLY A 10 59.44 16.24 -34.52
CA GLY A 10 59.41 17.68 -34.88
C GLY A 10 58.57 18.47 -33.86
N THR A 11 59.04 19.62 -33.37
CA THR A 11 58.53 20.24 -32.11
C THR A 11 57.94 21.64 -32.24
N LEU A 12 56.73 21.81 -31.68
CA LEU A 12 56.24 22.97 -30.90
C LEU A 12 56.31 24.41 -31.48
N ARG A 13 55.13 24.96 -31.81
CA ARG A 13 54.55 26.29 -31.46
C ARG A 13 53.36 26.56 -32.41
N GLY A 14 52.21 27.11 -32.01
CA GLY A 14 51.68 27.48 -30.69
C GLY A 14 50.23 27.98 -30.83
N ASP A 15 49.54 28.13 -29.69
CA ASP A 15 48.32 28.94 -29.36
C ASP A 15 47.57 29.75 -30.46
N HIS A 16 46.24 29.92 -30.48
CA HIS A 16 45.12 29.83 -29.49
C HIS A 16 43.78 29.75 -30.29
N ALA A 17 42.55 29.52 -29.78
CA ALA A 17 42.03 29.01 -28.49
C ALA A 17 40.51 28.66 -28.60
N GLY A 18 40.02 27.83 -27.67
CA GLY A 18 38.60 27.73 -27.27
C GLY A 18 37.68 26.88 -28.18
N ARG A 19 36.96 25.86 -27.70
CA ARG A 19 36.65 25.39 -26.32
C ARG A 19 36.65 23.83 -26.34
N ARG A 20 37.01 23.01 -25.34
CA ARG A 20 36.93 23.02 -23.85
C ARG A 20 35.49 23.03 -23.31
N HIS A 21 35.12 22.24 -22.30
CA HIS A 21 35.80 21.25 -21.42
C HIS A 21 35.06 19.88 -21.53
N SER A 22 35.56 18.66 -21.24
CA SER A 22 36.58 18.05 -20.34
C SER A 22 36.19 17.94 -18.85
N ILE A 23 35.74 16.79 -18.31
CA ILE A 23 36.48 15.54 -18.02
C ILE A 23 37.59 15.73 -16.98
N TRP A 24 37.64 14.86 -15.95
CA TRP A 24 38.79 14.11 -15.36
C TRP A 24 38.20 13.17 -14.27
N GLN A 25 38.29 11.83 -14.23
CA GLN A 25 39.40 10.85 -14.29
C GLN A 25 40.45 10.97 -13.17
N LEU A 26 40.61 9.91 -12.35
CA LEU A 26 41.85 9.11 -12.23
C LEU A 26 41.73 7.87 -11.31
N ALA A 27 42.60 6.88 -11.56
CA ALA A 27 42.93 5.67 -10.80
C ALA A 27 44.22 5.06 -11.46
N PRO A 28 44.85 3.95 -11.00
CA PRO A 28 44.63 3.12 -9.80
C PRO A 28 45.94 2.83 -9.00
N ALA A 29 45.90 1.89 -8.05
CA ALA A 29 47.06 1.11 -7.60
C ALA A 29 46.66 -0.35 -7.30
N ARG A 30 47.63 -1.29 -7.33
CA ARG A 30 47.47 -2.72 -6.99
C ARG A 30 48.62 -3.16 -6.07
N LEU A 31 48.38 -4.18 -5.24
CA LEU A 31 49.40 -4.90 -4.47
C LEU A 31 49.00 -6.38 -4.33
N VAL A 32 49.96 -7.29 -4.53
CA VAL A 32 49.85 -8.76 -4.35
C VAL A 32 51.25 -9.31 -4.02
N VAL A 33 51.39 -10.07 -2.93
CA VAL A 33 52.52 -10.98 -2.60
C VAL A 33 51.95 -12.18 -1.82
N GLU A 34 52.71 -13.27 -1.70
CA GLU A 34 52.25 -14.65 -1.42
C GLU A 34 52.41 -15.12 0.06
N HIS A 35 52.17 -16.41 0.30
CA HIS A 35 52.07 -17.10 1.62
C HIS A 35 53.41 -17.41 2.31
N ASP A 36 53.37 -17.55 3.65
CA ASP A 36 54.00 -18.68 4.37
C ASP A 36 53.49 -18.85 5.83
N GLY A 37 53.72 -20.02 6.46
CA GLY A 37 53.93 -20.15 7.92
C GLY A 37 52.78 -20.22 8.97
N ALA A 38 52.25 -21.42 9.23
CA ALA A 38 51.88 -22.04 10.53
C ALA A 38 51.03 -21.34 11.67
N SER A 39 50.00 -22.10 12.11
CA SER A 39 49.56 -22.39 13.51
C SER A 39 48.57 -21.50 14.32
N ILE A 40 47.36 -22.09 14.58
CA ILE A 40 46.49 -22.11 15.81
C ILE A 40 46.50 -20.88 16.76
N SER A 41 45.39 -20.26 17.20
CA SER A 41 44.09 -20.83 17.61
C SER A 41 42.94 -19.80 17.74
N SER A 42 41.67 -20.22 17.57
CA SER A 42 40.45 -19.44 17.92
C SER A 42 39.22 -20.36 18.03
N PRO A 43 38.27 -20.12 18.96
CA PRO A 43 37.00 -20.86 19.04
C PRO A 43 35.94 -20.35 18.03
N PRO A 44 34.85 -21.12 17.77
CA PRO A 44 34.09 -20.97 16.53
C PRO A 44 32.82 -20.09 16.62
N SER A 45 32.73 -19.08 15.75
CA SER A 45 31.47 -18.39 15.42
C SER A 45 31.35 -17.96 13.94
N PHE A 46 32.33 -18.28 13.09
CA PHE A 46 32.47 -17.68 11.75
C PHE A 46 32.44 -18.67 10.55
N CYS A 47 31.74 -19.81 10.69
CA CYS A 47 31.68 -20.84 9.62
C CYS A 47 30.35 -20.94 8.85
N PHE A 48 29.25 -20.31 9.31
CA PHE A 48 27.93 -20.54 8.69
C PHE A 48 27.75 -19.84 7.32
N TRP A 49 28.40 -18.68 7.11
CA TRP A 49 28.24 -17.90 5.88
C TRP A 49 29.07 -18.41 4.69
N HIS A 50 30.24 -19.01 4.91
CA HIS A 50 31.11 -19.44 3.81
C HIS A 50 30.63 -20.72 3.11
N MET A 51 29.84 -21.57 3.77
CA MET A 51 29.33 -22.80 3.16
C MET A 51 28.17 -22.55 2.19
N ILE A 52 27.39 -21.48 2.40
CA ILE A 52 26.29 -21.06 1.50
C ILE A 52 26.84 -20.52 0.17
N CYS A 53 27.91 -19.72 0.21
CA CYS A 53 28.50 -19.11 -0.99
C CYS A 53 29.21 -20.10 -1.94
N ILE A 54 29.51 -21.33 -1.48
CA ILE A 54 30.22 -22.34 -2.30
C ILE A 54 29.24 -23.22 -3.10
N ILE A 55 27.94 -23.22 -2.77
CA ILE A 55 26.88 -23.96 -3.49
C ILE A 55 25.98 -23.01 -4.33
N ILE A 56 26.38 -21.73 -4.51
CA ILE A 56 25.71 -20.79 -5.43
C ILE A 56 26.68 -20.07 -6.41
N PRO A 57 27.45 -20.78 -7.26
CA PRO A 57 27.98 -20.20 -8.51
C PRO A 57 27.19 -20.55 -9.79
N GLU A 58 26.24 -21.48 -9.73
CA GLU A 58 25.65 -22.10 -10.94
C GLU A 58 24.29 -21.49 -11.36
N ILE A 59 23.63 -20.72 -10.49
CA ILE A 59 22.33 -20.07 -10.78
C ILE A 59 22.51 -18.65 -11.38
N SER A 60 23.59 -17.94 -11.06
CA SER A 60 23.83 -16.55 -11.49
C SER A 60 24.49 -16.42 -12.87
N ARG A 61 25.02 -17.51 -13.44
CA ARG A 61 25.58 -17.54 -14.81
C ARG A 61 24.59 -18.13 -15.83
N ARG A 62 23.33 -17.67 -15.81
CA ARG A 62 22.41 -17.90 -16.94
C ARG A 62 23.07 -17.40 -18.22
N PRO A 63 23.27 -18.24 -19.26
CA PRO A 63 23.55 -17.73 -20.58
C PRO A 63 22.41 -16.79 -20.98
N ARG A 64 22.70 -15.69 -21.67
CA ARG A 64 21.68 -15.01 -22.48
C ARG A 64 21.36 -15.91 -23.68
N MET A 65 20.58 -16.96 -23.41
CA MET A 65 19.98 -17.79 -24.45
C MET A 65 19.21 -16.83 -25.36
N GLN A 66 19.64 -16.72 -26.62
CA GLN A 66 19.00 -15.85 -27.61
C GLN A 66 17.67 -16.48 -28.06
N MET A 67 16.72 -16.54 -27.13
CA MET A 67 15.40 -17.11 -27.37
C MET A 67 14.69 -16.27 -28.42
N LYS A 68 14.28 -16.94 -29.50
CA LYS A 68 13.56 -16.31 -30.61
C LYS A 68 12.31 -15.65 -30.05
N ARG A 69 12.14 -14.33 -30.28
CA ARG A 69 10.91 -13.62 -29.91
C ARG A 69 9.71 -14.37 -30.48
N PHE A 70 8.75 -14.71 -29.61
CA PHE A 70 7.44 -15.18 -30.04
C PHE A 70 6.79 -14.09 -30.92
N LYS A 71 6.08 -14.50 -31.97
CA LYS A 71 5.45 -13.61 -32.94
C LYS A 71 4.01 -14.04 -33.15
N ALA A 72 3.11 -13.07 -33.14
CA ALA A 72 1.71 -13.23 -33.48
C ALA A 72 1.33 -12.04 -34.38
N PRO A 73 1.32 -12.20 -35.72
CA PRO A 73 1.17 -11.07 -36.64
C PRO A 73 -0.20 -10.38 -36.54
N TYR A 74 -1.28 -11.17 -36.48
CA TYR A 74 -2.66 -10.69 -36.47
C TYR A 74 -3.04 -9.89 -35.22
N LEU A 75 -2.40 -10.14 -34.07
CA LEU A 75 -2.60 -9.35 -32.84
C LEU A 75 -2.25 -7.85 -32.98
N LYS A 76 -1.67 -7.43 -34.12
CA LYS A 76 -1.29 -6.04 -34.40
C LYS A 76 -2.13 -5.36 -35.48
N SER A 77 -3.08 -6.05 -36.11
CA SER A 77 -4.02 -5.39 -37.01
C SER A 77 -5.23 -4.87 -36.23
N GLY A 78 -5.80 -3.79 -36.76
CA GLY A 78 -7.12 -3.24 -36.39
C GLY A 78 -7.96 -2.94 -37.63
N SER A 79 -7.64 -3.56 -38.76
CA SER A 79 -8.36 -3.42 -40.04
C SER A 79 -9.63 -4.28 -40.02
N ILE A 80 -10.77 -3.70 -40.38
CA ILE A 80 -12.03 -4.45 -40.52
C ILE A 80 -11.92 -5.43 -41.70
N ASP A 81 -11.24 -5.05 -42.78
CA ASP A 81 -11.04 -5.92 -43.95
C ASP A 81 -10.18 -7.13 -43.61
N ASP A 82 -9.13 -6.96 -42.78
CA ASP A 82 -8.31 -8.08 -42.30
C ASP A 82 -9.16 -9.04 -41.46
N ALA A 83 -10.03 -8.51 -40.57
CA ALA A 83 -10.93 -9.33 -39.78
C ALA A 83 -11.91 -10.11 -40.65
N ARG A 84 -12.45 -9.49 -41.71
CA ARG A 84 -13.32 -10.17 -42.70
C ARG A 84 -12.59 -11.32 -43.39
N VAL A 85 -11.34 -11.15 -43.81
CA VAL A 85 -10.52 -12.24 -44.37
C VAL A 85 -10.37 -13.41 -43.39
N TYR A 86 -10.24 -13.16 -42.08
CA TYR A 86 -10.24 -14.24 -41.09
C TYR A 86 -11.64 -14.87 -40.88
N MET A 87 -12.72 -14.10 -40.91
CA MET A 87 -14.10 -14.62 -40.84
C MET A 87 -14.45 -15.50 -42.05
N ASP A 88 -14.05 -15.10 -43.26
CA ASP A 88 -14.25 -15.86 -44.51
C ASP A 88 -13.50 -17.21 -44.53
N ASN A 89 -12.52 -17.39 -43.63
CA ASN A 89 -11.76 -18.63 -43.42
C ASN A 89 -12.14 -19.34 -42.09
N GLU A 90 -13.25 -18.96 -41.46
CA GLU A 90 -13.75 -19.49 -40.17
C GLU A 90 -12.78 -19.30 -38.97
N CYS A 91 -11.79 -18.40 -39.09
CA CYS A 91 -10.82 -18.06 -38.05
C CYS A 91 -11.39 -17.03 -37.05
N TRP A 92 -12.46 -17.42 -36.34
CA TRP A 92 -13.26 -16.49 -35.52
C TRP A 92 -12.53 -15.86 -34.32
N SER A 93 -11.47 -16.49 -33.78
CA SER A 93 -10.69 -15.89 -32.67
C SER A 93 -9.73 -14.81 -33.17
N GLU A 94 -9.06 -15.06 -34.30
CA GLU A 94 -8.22 -14.08 -34.99
C GLU A 94 -9.03 -12.83 -35.38
N ALA A 95 -10.23 -13.04 -35.94
CA ALA A 95 -11.17 -11.95 -36.22
C ALA A 95 -11.56 -11.19 -34.93
N CYS A 96 -11.93 -11.88 -33.84
CA CYS A 96 -12.17 -11.25 -32.53
C CYS A 96 -11.02 -10.36 -32.07
N TRP A 97 -9.77 -10.81 -32.23
CA TRP A 97 -8.59 -10.06 -31.82
C TRP A 97 -8.40 -8.78 -32.62
N ILE A 98 -8.56 -8.84 -33.95
CA ILE A 98 -8.43 -7.68 -34.85
C ILE A 98 -9.58 -6.69 -34.62
N LEU A 99 -10.81 -7.18 -34.46
CA LEU A 99 -11.99 -6.36 -34.21
C LEU A 99 -11.90 -5.61 -32.87
N ARG A 100 -11.47 -6.28 -31.80
CA ARG A 100 -11.20 -5.60 -30.51
C ARG A 100 -10.11 -4.55 -30.66
N SER A 101 -9.01 -4.83 -31.36
CA SER A 101 -7.96 -3.82 -31.63
C SER A 101 -8.45 -2.65 -32.52
N SER A 102 -9.44 -2.87 -33.39
CA SER A 102 -10.10 -1.77 -34.13
C SER A 102 -10.97 -0.89 -33.22
N LEU A 103 -11.64 -1.51 -32.25
CA LEU A 103 -12.48 -0.86 -31.23
C LEU A 103 -11.66 -0.16 -30.12
N GLU A 104 -10.43 -0.60 -29.86
CA GLU A 104 -9.47 0.14 -29.02
C GLU A 104 -9.04 1.46 -29.67
N ALA A 105 -8.88 1.48 -30.99
CA ALA A 105 -8.53 2.69 -31.74
C ALA A 105 -9.72 3.65 -31.94
N ASP A 106 -10.94 3.11 -32.07
CA ASP A 106 -12.19 3.86 -32.17
C ASP A 106 -13.38 2.95 -31.83
N SER A 107 -13.97 3.17 -30.66
CA SER A 107 -15.09 2.39 -30.12
C SER A 107 -16.46 2.77 -30.72
N GLY A 108 -16.54 3.81 -31.55
CA GLY A 108 -17.74 4.24 -32.26
C GLY A 108 -18.08 3.42 -33.51
N LYS A 109 -17.21 2.47 -33.91
CA LYS A 109 -17.40 1.60 -35.08
C LYS A 109 -18.50 0.56 -34.86
N SER A 110 -19.76 0.92 -35.12
CA SER A 110 -20.90 -0.01 -35.13
C SER A 110 -20.64 -1.28 -35.95
N GLU A 111 -19.97 -1.17 -37.11
CA GLU A 111 -19.61 -2.33 -37.93
C GLU A 111 -18.69 -3.32 -37.19
N ALA A 112 -17.67 -2.83 -36.48
CA ALA A 112 -16.76 -3.69 -35.74
C ALA A 112 -17.47 -4.39 -34.56
N TRP A 113 -18.47 -3.74 -33.94
CA TRP A 113 -19.34 -4.39 -32.95
C TRP A 113 -20.26 -5.47 -33.56
N LEU A 114 -20.81 -5.24 -34.77
CA LEU A 114 -21.62 -6.24 -35.48
C LEU A 114 -20.80 -7.49 -35.82
N LEU A 115 -19.61 -7.30 -36.40
CA LEU A 115 -18.71 -8.41 -36.76
C LEU A 115 -18.19 -9.14 -35.52
N LEU A 116 -17.94 -8.43 -34.41
CA LEU A 116 -17.55 -9.06 -33.14
C LEU A 116 -18.69 -9.90 -32.55
N ALA A 117 -19.94 -9.47 -32.70
CA ALA A 117 -21.11 -10.25 -32.34
C ALA A 117 -21.24 -11.54 -33.17
N GLU A 118 -20.99 -11.46 -34.47
CA GLU A 118 -20.99 -12.61 -35.37
C GLU A 118 -19.88 -13.61 -35.01
N CYS A 119 -18.65 -13.13 -34.76
CA CYS A 119 -17.55 -13.97 -34.29
C CYS A 119 -17.87 -14.65 -32.95
N SER A 120 -18.36 -13.91 -31.95
CA SER A 120 -18.73 -14.51 -30.67
C SER A 120 -19.90 -15.50 -30.79
N LYS A 121 -20.86 -15.28 -31.70
CA LYS A 121 -21.93 -16.24 -31.98
C LYS A 121 -21.37 -17.56 -32.55
N ASN A 122 -20.45 -17.50 -33.50
CA ASN A 122 -19.83 -18.68 -34.11
C ASN A 122 -18.88 -19.40 -33.13
N LEU A 123 -18.29 -18.68 -32.17
CA LEU A 123 -17.58 -19.23 -31.00
C LEU A 123 -18.52 -19.76 -29.90
N GLY A 124 -19.83 -19.92 -30.16
CA GLY A 124 -20.83 -20.41 -29.21
C GLY A 124 -21.25 -19.43 -28.10
N ARG A 125 -20.71 -18.22 -28.09
CA ARG A 125 -20.83 -17.23 -27.01
C ARG A 125 -22.06 -16.33 -27.20
N GLY A 126 -23.24 -16.95 -27.16
CA GLY A 126 -24.53 -16.32 -27.50
C GLY A 126 -24.87 -15.06 -26.68
N ASP A 127 -24.50 -15.01 -25.41
CA ASP A 127 -24.72 -13.83 -24.55
C ASP A 127 -23.81 -12.66 -24.91
N GLU A 128 -22.52 -12.91 -25.18
CA GLU A 128 -21.62 -11.88 -25.69
C GLU A 128 -22.13 -11.30 -27.00
N ALA A 129 -22.58 -12.16 -27.92
CA ALA A 129 -23.14 -11.75 -29.20
C ALA A 129 -24.36 -10.85 -29.04
N ARG A 130 -25.26 -11.14 -28.08
CA ARG A 130 -26.39 -10.26 -27.75
C ARG A 130 -25.93 -8.90 -27.22
N GLU A 131 -24.90 -8.86 -26.38
CA GLU A 131 -24.37 -7.60 -25.83
C GLU A 131 -23.68 -6.75 -26.90
N TYR A 132 -22.83 -7.33 -27.74
CA TYR A 132 -22.16 -6.61 -28.84
C TYR A 132 -23.18 -6.11 -29.89
N LEU A 133 -24.26 -6.84 -30.17
CA LEU A 133 -25.38 -6.34 -30.99
C LEU A 133 -26.09 -5.12 -30.35
N SER A 134 -26.17 -5.05 -29.02
CA SER A 134 -26.67 -3.86 -28.30
C SER A 134 -25.76 -2.66 -28.54
N ARG A 135 -24.46 -2.85 -28.29
CA ARG A 135 -23.43 -1.81 -28.45
C ARG A 135 -23.36 -1.29 -29.90
N ALA A 136 -23.51 -2.17 -30.89
CA ALA A 136 -23.55 -1.81 -32.31
C ALA A 136 -24.67 -0.82 -32.66
N ARG A 137 -25.81 -0.88 -31.97
CA ARG A 137 -26.96 0.04 -32.15
C ARG A 137 -26.83 1.33 -31.33
N GLY A 138 -25.85 1.43 -30.44
CA GLY A 138 -25.76 2.50 -29.44
C GLY A 138 -26.67 2.29 -28.23
N ASP A 139 -27.31 1.13 -28.10
CA ASP A 139 -28.10 0.78 -26.91
C ASP A 139 -27.16 0.58 -25.71
N GLN A 140 -27.67 0.86 -24.50
CA GLN A 140 -27.06 0.31 -23.30
C GLN A 140 -27.07 -1.24 -23.37
N PRO A 141 -26.04 -1.92 -22.86
CA PRO A 141 -26.06 -3.37 -22.75
C PRO A 141 -27.23 -3.79 -21.85
N PRO A 142 -27.96 -4.87 -22.18
CA PRO A 142 -29.07 -5.34 -21.35
C PRO A 142 -28.59 -5.72 -19.96
N ALA A 143 -29.45 -5.52 -18.95
CA ALA A 143 -29.18 -6.00 -17.60
C ALA A 143 -29.10 -7.54 -17.61
N ASN A 144 -27.87 -8.06 -17.60
CA ASN A 144 -27.60 -9.48 -17.74
C ASN A 144 -28.26 -10.29 -16.61
N GLN A 145 -28.88 -11.42 -16.94
CA GLN A 145 -29.22 -12.45 -15.97
C GLN A 145 -27.93 -13.22 -15.63
N LEU A 146 -27.27 -12.82 -14.55
CA LEU A 146 -25.92 -13.26 -14.21
C LEU A 146 -25.93 -14.70 -13.67
N GLY A 147 -25.72 -15.68 -14.54
CA GLY A 147 -25.59 -17.09 -14.16
C GLY A 147 -24.31 -17.43 -13.38
N LEU A 148 -24.33 -18.60 -12.72
CA LEU A 148 -23.16 -19.20 -12.08
C LEU A 148 -21.99 -19.32 -13.09
N PRO A 149 -20.73 -19.08 -12.68
CA PRO A 149 -19.58 -19.31 -13.55
C PRO A 149 -19.41 -20.82 -13.82
N ALA A 150 -19.76 -21.28 -15.02
CA ALA A 150 -19.83 -22.71 -15.35
C ALA A 150 -18.49 -23.49 -15.18
N ALA A 151 -17.36 -22.78 -15.10
CA ALA A 151 -16.04 -23.32 -14.73
C ALA A 151 -15.12 -22.25 -14.10
N GLY A 152 -15.69 -21.14 -13.61
CA GLY A 152 -14.99 -19.86 -13.53
C GLY A 152 -14.61 -19.39 -12.14
N GLY A 153 -13.31 -19.31 -11.85
CA GLY A 153 -12.83 -18.45 -10.77
C GLY A 153 -12.78 -16.97 -11.16
N VAL A 154 -12.33 -16.16 -10.21
CA VAL A 154 -12.32 -14.69 -10.29
C VAL A 154 -10.88 -14.18 -10.42
N PHE A 155 -10.60 -13.49 -11.51
CA PHE A 155 -9.43 -12.62 -11.60
C PHE A 155 -9.74 -11.28 -10.92
N ILE A 156 -8.79 -10.79 -10.12
CA ILE A 156 -8.77 -9.41 -9.63
C ILE A 156 -7.77 -8.62 -10.46
N GLY A 157 -8.21 -7.48 -11.00
CA GLY A 157 -7.38 -6.51 -11.73
C GLY A 157 -7.47 -5.10 -11.16
N GLY A 158 -6.61 -4.20 -11.63
CA GLY A 158 -6.56 -2.78 -11.25
C GLY A 158 -5.14 -2.23 -11.36
N THR A 159 -4.92 -0.95 -11.11
CA THR A 159 -3.54 -0.45 -10.96
C THR A 159 -2.94 -1.01 -9.67
N GLY A 160 -1.61 -1.14 -9.57
CA GLY A 160 -0.99 -1.39 -8.26
C GLY A 160 -1.37 -0.29 -7.25
N ARG A 161 -1.47 -0.65 -5.96
CA ARG A 161 -1.98 0.20 -4.86
C ARG A 161 -3.45 0.69 -4.97
N SER A 162 -4.24 0.24 -5.96
CA SER A 162 -5.69 0.54 -6.07
C SER A 162 -6.60 -0.16 -5.06
N GLY A 163 -6.07 -1.08 -4.24
CA GLY A 163 -6.88 -1.89 -3.30
C GLY A 163 -7.12 -3.33 -3.74
N THR A 164 -6.51 -3.79 -4.84
CA THR A 164 -6.57 -5.20 -5.29
C THR A 164 -6.27 -6.23 -4.19
N SER A 165 -5.35 -5.93 -3.25
CA SER A 165 -5.07 -6.81 -2.11
C SER A 165 -6.20 -6.84 -1.06
N LEU A 166 -6.93 -5.74 -0.84
CA LEU A 166 -8.12 -5.73 0.02
C LEU A 166 -9.22 -6.59 -0.61
N LEU A 167 -9.55 -6.32 -1.88
CA LEU A 167 -10.54 -7.10 -2.64
C LEU A 167 -10.19 -8.60 -2.68
N ARG A 168 -8.89 -8.97 -2.67
CA ARG A 168 -8.46 -10.36 -2.55
C ARG A 168 -8.78 -10.96 -1.17
N SER A 169 -8.52 -10.23 -0.09
CA SER A 169 -8.89 -10.67 1.26
C SER A 169 -10.41 -10.83 1.40
N VAL A 170 -11.18 -9.88 0.86
CA VAL A 170 -12.65 -9.90 0.81
C VAL A 170 -13.16 -11.13 0.07
N LEU A 171 -12.82 -11.31 -1.20
CA LEU A 171 -13.32 -12.45 -1.99
C LEU A 171 -12.88 -13.78 -1.37
N GLY A 172 -11.63 -13.90 -0.91
CA GLY A 172 -11.14 -15.10 -0.22
C GLY A 172 -11.68 -15.32 1.20
N SER A 173 -12.50 -14.42 1.76
CA SER A 173 -13.27 -14.67 2.99
C SER A 173 -14.55 -15.45 2.72
N HIS A 174 -15.01 -15.51 1.46
CA HIS A 174 -16.27 -16.12 1.07
C HIS A 174 -16.26 -17.66 1.23
N PRO A 175 -17.30 -18.30 1.81
CA PRO A 175 -17.35 -19.75 2.04
C PRO A 175 -17.16 -20.65 0.80
N ARG A 176 -17.35 -20.11 -0.40
CA ARG A 176 -17.18 -20.84 -1.68
C ARG A 176 -15.91 -20.44 -2.48
N MET A 177 -15.12 -19.47 -2.03
CA MET A 177 -13.95 -18.97 -2.76
C MET A 177 -12.62 -19.25 -2.02
N ALA A 178 -11.57 -19.57 -2.77
CA ALA A 178 -10.21 -19.74 -2.27
C ALA A 178 -9.22 -18.78 -2.93
N ASN A 179 -8.44 -18.07 -2.12
CA ASN A 179 -7.33 -17.28 -2.63
C ASN A 179 -6.18 -18.15 -3.15
N VAL A 180 -5.77 -17.90 -4.39
CA VAL A 180 -4.48 -18.34 -4.92
C VAL A 180 -3.36 -17.65 -4.14
N GLY A 181 -2.22 -18.34 -3.97
CA GLY A 181 -1.08 -17.81 -3.21
C GLY A 181 -0.44 -16.59 -3.88
N GLY A 182 -0.09 -15.58 -3.08
CA GLY A 182 0.65 -14.40 -3.54
C GLY A 182 0.00 -13.65 -4.72
N GLU A 183 0.82 -13.37 -5.74
CA GLU A 183 0.41 -12.94 -7.08
C GLU A 183 1.12 -13.88 -8.07
N THR A 184 0.42 -14.48 -9.04
CA THR A 184 1.07 -15.43 -9.97
C THR A 184 2.03 -14.70 -10.92
N LYS A 185 1.63 -13.50 -11.36
CA LYS A 185 2.33 -12.63 -12.33
C LYS A 185 2.60 -13.28 -13.70
N CYS A 186 2.10 -14.48 -13.98
CA CYS A 186 2.29 -15.15 -15.28
C CYS A 186 1.81 -14.27 -16.44
N ILE A 187 0.67 -13.62 -16.28
CA ILE A 187 0.10 -12.67 -17.26
C ILE A 187 1.00 -11.46 -17.56
N ASN A 188 1.99 -11.14 -16.71
CA ASN A 188 2.95 -10.06 -16.95
C ASN A 188 4.01 -10.44 -17.99
N ASP A 189 4.25 -11.73 -18.20
CA ASP A 189 5.27 -12.20 -19.13
C ASP A 189 4.76 -12.21 -20.57
N GLU A 190 5.54 -11.63 -21.50
CA GLU A 190 5.19 -11.58 -22.92
C GLU A 190 5.18 -12.99 -23.55
N GLN A 191 6.01 -13.92 -23.11
CA GLN A 191 6.05 -15.29 -23.65
C GLN A 191 4.86 -16.11 -23.15
N PHE A 192 4.41 -15.87 -21.91
CA PHE A 192 3.15 -16.43 -21.40
C PHE A 192 1.95 -15.96 -22.22
N ARG A 193 1.85 -14.64 -22.45
CA ARG A 193 0.78 -14.07 -23.29
C ARG A 193 0.85 -14.51 -24.75
N LEU A 194 2.04 -14.63 -25.33
CA LEU A 194 2.19 -14.99 -26.75
C LEU A 194 2.24 -16.49 -27.03
N ALA A 195 2.25 -17.36 -26.02
CA ALA A 195 2.40 -18.81 -26.19
C ALA A 195 1.34 -19.48 -27.10
N PRO A 196 0.02 -19.23 -26.94
CA PRO A 196 -1.01 -19.83 -27.82
C PRO A 196 -0.80 -19.45 -29.30
N TYR A 197 -0.65 -18.15 -29.55
CA TYR A 197 -0.52 -17.57 -30.89
C TYR A 197 0.79 -17.97 -31.57
N TRP A 198 1.87 -18.05 -30.78
CA TRP A 198 3.15 -18.59 -31.25
C TRP A 198 3.01 -20.06 -31.64
N PHE A 199 2.39 -20.88 -30.80
CA PHE A 199 2.20 -22.30 -31.05
C PHE A 199 1.30 -22.55 -32.29
N HIS A 200 0.20 -21.81 -32.44
CA HIS A 200 -0.61 -21.80 -33.66
C HIS A 200 0.27 -21.53 -34.91
N SER A 201 1.17 -20.55 -34.84
CA SER A 201 2.11 -20.24 -35.94
C SER A 201 3.19 -21.30 -36.23
N ILE A 202 3.27 -22.39 -35.45
CA ILE A 202 4.22 -23.49 -35.70
C ILE A 202 3.60 -24.52 -36.67
N PRO A 203 4.24 -24.81 -37.81
CA PRO A 203 3.81 -25.88 -38.70
C PRO A 203 3.78 -27.23 -37.99
N GLN A 204 2.73 -28.03 -38.24
CA GLN A 204 2.42 -29.30 -37.57
C GLN A 204 3.66 -30.20 -37.32
N HIS A 205 4.54 -30.40 -38.32
CA HIS A 205 5.73 -31.24 -38.19
C HIS A 205 6.76 -30.80 -37.11
N ARG A 206 6.65 -29.59 -36.56
CA ARG A 206 7.47 -29.10 -35.43
C ARG A 206 6.69 -28.89 -34.12
N ARG A 207 5.38 -29.15 -34.09
CA ARG A 207 4.55 -28.89 -32.89
C ARG A 207 4.98 -29.73 -31.68
N LYS A 208 5.54 -30.93 -31.88
CA LYS A 208 6.13 -31.74 -30.80
C LYS A 208 7.32 -31.03 -30.09
N GLU A 209 8.19 -30.37 -30.84
CA GLU A 209 9.30 -29.57 -30.28
C GLU A 209 8.77 -28.29 -29.59
N ALA A 210 7.76 -27.66 -30.18
CA ALA A 210 7.13 -26.46 -29.62
C ALA A 210 6.39 -26.77 -28.31
N LEU A 211 5.70 -27.90 -28.23
CA LEU A 211 5.04 -28.40 -27.02
C LEU A 211 6.04 -28.70 -25.89
N ALA A 212 7.15 -29.37 -26.21
CA ALA A 212 8.24 -29.55 -25.24
C ALA A 212 8.80 -28.20 -24.74
N THR A 213 8.86 -27.19 -25.63
CA THR A 213 9.24 -25.82 -25.27
C THR A 213 8.21 -25.15 -24.34
N LEU A 214 6.90 -25.32 -24.59
CA LEU A 214 5.84 -24.81 -23.71
C LEU A 214 5.91 -25.46 -22.32
N LYS A 215 5.98 -26.80 -22.24
CA LYS A 215 6.13 -27.53 -20.98
C LYS A 215 7.40 -27.10 -20.22
N SER A 216 8.49 -26.82 -20.94
CA SER A 216 9.72 -26.26 -20.36
C SER A 216 9.55 -24.84 -19.81
N LEU A 217 8.79 -23.96 -20.49
CA LEU A 217 8.51 -22.60 -19.98
C LEU A 217 7.74 -22.64 -18.65
N TRP A 218 6.73 -23.49 -18.52
CA TRP A 218 6.01 -23.65 -17.25
C TRP A 218 6.94 -24.03 -16.10
N ARG A 219 7.75 -25.10 -16.25
CA ARG A 219 8.71 -25.54 -15.24
C ARG A 219 9.78 -24.49 -14.91
N ASN A 220 10.41 -23.90 -15.93
CA ASN A 220 11.63 -23.11 -15.76
C ASN A 220 11.41 -21.59 -15.60
N ARG A 221 10.18 -21.10 -15.83
CA ARG A 221 9.86 -19.66 -15.83
C ARG A 221 8.67 -19.30 -14.96
N PHE A 222 7.67 -20.17 -14.81
CA PHE A 222 6.41 -19.84 -14.14
C PHE A 222 6.20 -20.61 -12.83
N TYR A 223 6.74 -21.83 -12.70
CA TYR A 223 6.63 -22.64 -11.49
C TYR A 223 7.28 -21.98 -10.27
N CYS A 224 8.59 -21.68 -10.34
CA CYS A 224 9.31 -21.05 -9.25
C CYS A 224 10.37 -20.07 -9.77
N TYR A 225 10.30 -18.83 -9.32
CA TYR A 225 11.28 -17.79 -9.63
C TYR A 225 11.50 -16.87 -8.42
N VAL A 226 12.65 -16.19 -8.40
CA VAL A 226 13.01 -15.22 -7.36
C VAL A 226 12.71 -13.80 -7.88
N GLN A 227 12.20 -12.93 -7.01
CA GLN A 227 12.05 -11.50 -7.32
C GLN A 227 13.27 -10.72 -6.76
N ASP A 228 13.95 -9.96 -7.62
CA ASP A 228 15.26 -9.38 -7.31
C ASP A 228 15.24 -8.19 -6.32
N GLU A 229 16.28 -8.17 -5.48
CA GLU A 229 16.93 -7.07 -4.74
C GLU A 229 16.12 -6.07 -3.87
N GLN A 230 14.79 -5.97 -3.97
CA GLN A 230 14.00 -4.94 -3.25
C GLN A 230 13.13 -5.47 -2.10
N ALA A 231 13.30 -6.73 -1.71
CA ALA A 231 12.64 -7.36 -0.55
C ALA A 231 13.59 -7.43 0.66
N SER A 232 13.04 -7.56 1.86
CA SER A 232 13.81 -7.72 3.10
C SER A 232 14.79 -8.91 3.00
N PRO A 233 15.92 -8.90 3.73
CA PRO A 233 16.70 -10.12 3.99
C PRO A 233 15.87 -11.25 4.63
N THR A 234 14.76 -10.92 5.30
CA THR A 234 13.86 -11.86 5.98
C THR A 234 12.66 -12.34 5.14
N ASP A 235 12.43 -11.75 3.96
CA ASP A 235 11.30 -12.14 3.10
C ASP A 235 11.60 -13.42 2.32
N ASP A 236 10.64 -14.35 2.24
CA ASP A 236 10.68 -15.38 1.20
C ASP A 236 10.54 -14.70 -0.17
N ARG A 237 11.59 -14.80 -0.98
CA ARG A 237 11.70 -14.17 -2.31
C ARG A 237 11.12 -15.03 -3.43
N ARG A 238 10.71 -16.27 -3.15
CA ARG A 238 10.09 -17.19 -4.12
C ARG A 238 8.72 -16.67 -4.59
N ARG A 239 8.42 -16.85 -5.86
CA ARG A 239 7.20 -16.44 -6.56
C ARG A 239 6.86 -17.49 -7.62
N GLY A 240 5.61 -17.51 -8.08
CA GLY A 240 5.08 -18.56 -8.94
C GLY A 240 4.34 -19.65 -8.15
N PHE A 241 3.94 -20.71 -8.84
CA PHE A 241 3.11 -21.80 -8.32
C PHE A 241 3.74 -22.59 -7.17
N CYS A 242 5.08 -22.62 -7.04
CA CYS A 242 5.81 -23.29 -5.95
C CYS A 242 5.52 -22.76 -4.53
N LEU A 243 4.66 -21.73 -4.41
CA LEU A 243 4.13 -21.23 -3.15
C LEU A 243 2.87 -21.99 -2.66
N TRP A 244 2.27 -22.87 -3.48
CA TRP A 244 1.07 -23.65 -3.10
C TRP A 244 0.82 -24.94 -3.91
N LEU A 245 1.70 -25.30 -4.85
CA LEU A 245 1.56 -26.41 -5.79
C LEU A 245 2.88 -27.20 -5.81
N GLU A 246 2.81 -28.54 -5.71
CA GLU A 246 3.98 -29.40 -5.79
C GLU A 246 4.46 -29.64 -7.24
N PRO A 247 5.75 -29.92 -7.47
CA PRO A 247 6.30 -30.12 -8.82
C PRO A 247 5.58 -31.22 -9.60
N GLU A 248 5.25 -32.32 -8.94
CA GLU A 248 4.61 -33.49 -9.53
C GLU A 248 3.16 -33.18 -9.93
N THR A 249 2.48 -32.29 -9.20
CA THR A 249 1.14 -31.82 -9.56
C THR A 249 1.18 -30.92 -10.79
N LEU A 250 2.18 -30.03 -10.91
CA LEU A 250 2.40 -29.27 -12.15
C LEU A 250 2.68 -30.23 -13.33
N ASP A 251 3.56 -31.21 -13.14
CA ASP A 251 3.91 -32.15 -14.20
C ASP A 251 2.75 -33.03 -14.65
N THR A 252 1.86 -33.40 -13.73
CA THR A 252 0.58 -34.07 -14.04
C THR A 252 -0.33 -33.16 -14.87
N GLU A 253 -0.55 -31.93 -14.42
CA GLU A 253 -1.44 -30.97 -15.09
C GLU A 253 -0.91 -30.53 -16.46
N LEU A 254 0.41 -30.46 -16.65
CA LEU A 254 1.04 -30.18 -17.95
C LEU A 254 0.68 -31.21 -19.04
N ALA A 255 0.20 -32.40 -18.70
CA ALA A 255 -0.30 -33.37 -19.67
C ALA A 255 -1.49 -32.84 -20.51
N ARG A 256 -2.26 -31.86 -20.00
CA ARG A 256 -3.32 -31.19 -20.79
C ARG A 256 -2.80 -30.57 -22.08
N LEU A 257 -1.54 -30.14 -22.10
CA LEU A 257 -0.94 -29.53 -23.29
C LEU A 257 -0.65 -30.55 -24.41
N ASP A 258 -0.69 -31.86 -24.17
CA ASP A 258 -0.47 -32.85 -25.23
C ASP A 258 -1.58 -32.81 -26.29
N ALA A 259 -2.81 -32.43 -25.90
CA ALA A 259 -3.92 -32.17 -26.82
C ALA A 259 -3.65 -31.03 -27.83
N LEU A 260 -2.63 -30.19 -27.61
CA LEU A 260 -2.21 -29.17 -28.59
C LEU A 260 -1.67 -29.77 -29.89
N LEU A 261 -1.38 -31.07 -29.94
CA LEU A 261 -0.94 -31.74 -31.18
C LEU A 261 -2.11 -32.08 -32.12
N ASP A 262 -3.30 -32.28 -31.56
CA ASP A 262 -4.47 -32.81 -32.27
C ASP A 262 -5.43 -31.72 -32.77
N VAL A 263 -5.15 -30.45 -32.42
CA VAL A 263 -5.95 -29.26 -32.77
C VAL A 263 -5.18 -28.33 -33.71
N ASP A 264 -5.88 -27.62 -34.58
CA ASP A 264 -5.26 -26.74 -35.59
C ASP A 264 -5.73 -25.28 -35.58
N ASN A 265 -6.90 -24.96 -35.01
CA ASN A 265 -7.39 -23.58 -34.89
C ASN A 265 -6.96 -22.92 -33.58
N LEU A 266 -6.90 -21.57 -33.58
CA LEU A 266 -6.49 -20.79 -32.41
C LEU A 266 -7.44 -20.92 -31.22
N HIS A 267 -8.75 -21.07 -31.44
CA HIS A 267 -9.71 -21.10 -30.33
C HIS A 267 -9.50 -22.32 -29.42
N GLU A 268 -9.27 -23.50 -30.00
CA GLU A 268 -8.94 -24.72 -29.23
C GLU A 268 -7.57 -24.60 -28.55
N ILE A 269 -6.57 -24.03 -29.22
CA ILE A 269 -5.23 -23.78 -28.64
C ILE A 269 -5.32 -22.80 -27.45
N GLU A 270 -6.10 -21.72 -27.56
CA GLU A 270 -6.41 -20.79 -26.47
C GLU A 270 -7.15 -21.49 -25.33
N THR A 271 -8.11 -22.37 -25.63
CA THR A 271 -8.93 -23.10 -24.66
C THR A 271 -8.10 -24.13 -23.88
N ILE A 272 -7.18 -24.85 -24.52
CA ILE A 272 -6.28 -25.80 -23.86
C ILE A 272 -5.28 -25.07 -22.96
N TRP A 273 -4.74 -23.93 -23.42
CA TRP A 273 -3.82 -23.10 -22.63
C TRP A 273 -4.51 -22.47 -21.41
N GLY A 274 -5.70 -21.90 -21.60
CA GLY A 274 -6.54 -21.37 -20.52
C GLY A 274 -7.01 -22.45 -19.55
N GLY A 275 -7.37 -23.63 -20.08
CA GLY A 275 -7.77 -24.79 -19.29
C GLY A 275 -6.68 -25.27 -18.34
N LEU A 276 -5.42 -25.32 -18.78
CA LEU A 276 -4.29 -25.55 -17.87
C LEU A 276 -4.19 -24.46 -16.79
N TYR A 277 -4.17 -23.18 -17.19
CA TYR A 277 -3.98 -22.08 -16.24
C TYR A 277 -5.09 -22.04 -15.18
N ALA A 278 -6.35 -22.29 -15.58
CA ALA A 278 -7.48 -22.42 -14.68
C ALA A 278 -7.42 -23.67 -13.79
N ALA A 279 -6.97 -24.82 -14.31
CA ALA A 279 -6.88 -26.07 -13.55
C ALA A 279 -5.87 -25.97 -12.40
N LEU A 280 -4.73 -25.30 -12.60
CA LEU A 280 -3.74 -25.04 -11.55
C LEU A 280 -4.29 -24.18 -10.39
N PHE A 281 -5.34 -23.39 -10.63
CA PHE A 281 -6.06 -22.65 -9.60
C PHE A 281 -7.24 -23.44 -9.01
N ALA A 282 -7.96 -24.20 -9.84
CA ALA A 282 -9.05 -25.09 -9.41
C ALA A 282 -8.55 -26.16 -8.42
N GLY A 283 -7.40 -26.79 -8.69
CA GLY A 283 -6.78 -27.73 -7.76
C GLY A 283 -6.44 -27.10 -6.40
N ARG A 284 -6.05 -25.80 -6.38
CA ARG A 284 -5.83 -25.06 -5.13
C ARG A 284 -7.13 -24.74 -4.39
N ALA A 285 -8.22 -24.44 -5.09
CA ALA A 285 -9.53 -24.24 -4.48
C ALA A 285 -10.09 -25.55 -3.90
N GLN A 286 -10.03 -26.64 -4.67
CA GLN A 286 -10.42 -27.98 -4.25
C GLN A 286 -9.63 -28.45 -3.02
N GLY A 287 -8.31 -28.26 -3.01
CA GLY A 287 -7.45 -28.54 -1.84
C GLY A 287 -7.73 -27.66 -0.61
N ALA A 288 -8.52 -26.60 -0.74
CA ALA A 288 -9.03 -25.77 0.35
C ALA A 288 -10.52 -26.01 0.67
N GLY A 289 -11.17 -27.00 0.04
CA GLY A 289 -12.60 -27.26 0.19
C GLY A 289 -13.51 -26.17 -0.37
N ARG A 290 -13.04 -25.42 -1.38
CA ARG A 290 -13.76 -24.31 -2.03
C ARG A 290 -14.04 -24.61 -3.50
N GLU A 291 -15.08 -23.98 -4.03
CA GLU A 291 -15.60 -24.19 -5.39
C GLU A 291 -14.86 -23.32 -6.42
N PHE A 292 -14.66 -22.04 -6.09
CA PHE A 292 -14.04 -21.05 -6.96
C PHE A 292 -12.65 -20.66 -6.47
N TRP A 293 -11.75 -20.33 -7.40
CA TRP A 293 -10.46 -19.72 -7.10
C TRP A 293 -10.49 -18.21 -7.30
N VAL A 294 -9.60 -17.49 -6.61
CA VAL A 294 -9.39 -16.04 -6.75
C VAL A 294 -7.91 -15.78 -7.01
N GLU A 295 -7.57 -15.34 -8.23
CA GLU A 295 -6.21 -14.93 -8.61
C GLU A 295 -6.12 -13.40 -8.61
N LYS A 296 -5.06 -12.86 -8.00
CA LYS A 296 -4.82 -11.41 -7.97
C LYS A 296 -3.43 -11.07 -8.46
N THR A 297 -3.36 -10.70 -9.73
CA THR A 297 -2.28 -9.93 -10.33
C THR A 297 -2.89 -8.63 -10.88
N PRO A 298 -2.51 -7.42 -10.41
CA PRO A 298 -3.19 -6.17 -10.80
C PRO A 298 -3.33 -5.98 -12.32
N ASN A 299 -2.29 -6.35 -13.06
CA ASN A 299 -2.24 -6.26 -14.52
C ASN A 299 -3.20 -7.23 -15.26
N ASN A 300 -3.98 -8.07 -14.56
CA ASN A 300 -5.10 -8.82 -15.13
C ASN A 300 -6.09 -7.89 -15.87
N ALA A 301 -6.25 -6.65 -15.43
CA ALA A 301 -7.07 -5.65 -16.13
C ALA A 301 -6.47 -5.20 -17.48
N TYR A 302 -5.16 -5.04 -17.54
CA TYR A 302 -4.42 -4.53 -18.70
C TYR A 302 -4.36 -5.59 -19.82
N TYR A 303 -4.27 -6.87 -19.42
CA TYR A 303 -4.18 -8.02 -20.33
C TYR A 303 -5.49 -8.84 -20.36
N SER A 304 -6.59 -8.22 -19.94
CA SER A 304 -7.91 -8.83 -19.80
C SER A 304 -8.42 -9.49 -21.08
N ARG A 305 -8.13 -8.91 -22.27
CA ARG A 305 -8.45 -9.52 -23.57
C ARG A 305 -7.86 -10.93 -23.75
N PHE A 306 -6.67 -11.21 -23.22
CA PHE A 306 -6.06 -12.55 -23.27
C PHE A 306 -6.83 -13.52 -22.36
N LEU A 307 -7.07 -13.13 -21.11
CA LEU A 307 -7.79 -13.93 -20.13
C LEU A 307 -9.22 -14.27 -20.62
N HIS A 308 -9.90 -13.32 -21.27
CA HIS A 308 -11.22 -13.52 -21.87
C HIS A 308 -11.24 -14.45 -23.10
N SER A 309 -10.15 -14.48 -23.88
CA SER A 309 -10.04 -15.40 -25.02
C SER A 309 -9.82 -16.84 -24.53
N TRP A 310 -8.90 -17.02 -23.58
CA TRP A 310 -8.50 -18.34 -23.07
C TRP A 310 -9.46 -18.95 -22.04
N ILE A 311 -10.07 -18.13 -21.17
CA ILE A 311 -10.94 -18.56 -20.07
C ILE A 311 -12.24 -17.72 -20.06
N PRO A 312 -13.09 -17.86 -21.09
CA PRO A 312 -14.35 -17.10 -21.18
C PRO A 312 -15.35 -17.41 -20.06
N GLY A 313 -15.22 -18.56 -19.39
CA GLY A 313 -16.05 -18.93 -18.24
C GLY A 313 -15.65 -18.27 -16.91
N ALA A 314 -14.45 -17.68 -16.80
CA ALA A 314 -14.02 -16.92 -15.62
C ALA A 314 -14.68 -15.54 -15.57
N ARG A 315 -14.40 -14.76 -14.52
CA ARG A 315 -14.76 -13.33 -14.47
C ARG A 315 -13.61 -12.47 -13.98
N LEU A 316 -13.65 -11.18 -14.29
CA LEU A 316 -12.70 -10.16 -13.84
C LEU A 316 -13.40 -9.09 -13.01
N VAL A 317 -13.01 -8.92 -11.75
CA VAL A 317 -13.35 -7.73 -10.96
C VAL A 317 -12.15 -6.78 -10.99
N ASN A 318 -12.31 -5.68 -11.70
CA ASN A 318 -11.35 -4.59 -11.78
C ASN A 318 -11.65 -3.56 -10.68
N ILE A 319 -10.66 -3.23 -9.85
CA ILE A 319 -10.79 -2.17 -8.82
C ILE A 319 -9.97 -0.94 -9.22
N VAL A 320 -10.65 0.20 -9.29
CA VAL A 320 -10.05 1.50 -9.56
C VAL A 320 -10.03 2.35 -8.30
N ARG A 321 -9.08 3.28 -8.21
CA ARG A 321 -8.87 4.18 -7.07
C ARG A 321 -8.38 5.53 -7.57
N ASP A 322 -8.67 6.61 -6.85
CA ASP A 322 -8.23 7.96 -7.21
C ASP A 322 -6.70 7.97 -7.42
N GLY A 323 -6.29 8.44 -8.60
CA GLY A 323 -4.87 8.45 -9.00
C GLY A 323 -3.99 9.24 -8.06
N ARG A 324 -4.56 10.26 -7.40
CA ARG A 324 -3.87 11.10 -6.42
C ARG A 324 -3.59 10.31 -5.13
N ASP A 325 -4.55 9.51 -4.67
CA ASP A 325 -4.40 8.58 -3.55
C ASP A 325 -3.47 7.39 -3.87
N VAL A 326 -3.51 6.89 -5.10
CA VAL A 326 -2.57 5.87 -5.59
C VAL A 326 -1.14 6.44 -5.59
N ALA A 327 -0.95 7.69 -6.02
CA ALA A 327 0.36 8.34 -6.03
C ALA A 327 0.92 8.56 -4.61
N CYS A 328 0.15 9.15 -3.70
CA CYS A 328 0.55 9.26 -2.28
C CYS A 328 0.82 7.88 -1.66
N SER A 329 0.04 6.85 -2.01
CA SER A 329 0.28 5.48 -1.55
C SER A 329 1.49 4.79 -2.20
N MET A 330 2.02 5.28 -3.31
CA MET A 330 3.18 4.72 -3.99
C MET A 330 4.48 5.21 -3.35
N CYS A 331 4.54 6.49 -2.96
CA CYS A 331 5.68 7.07 -2.27
C CYS A 331 6.05 6.32 -0.98
N ASN A 332 5.06 5.76 -0.29
CA ASN A 332 5.24 5.13 1.03
C ASN A 332 5.72 3.67 0.99
N VAL A 333 5.90 3.02 -0.17
CA VAL A 333 6.43 1.64 -0.26
C VAL A 333 7.88 1.63 -0.78
N SER A 334 8.73 0.72 -0.29
CA SER A 334 10.18 0.71 -0.57
C SER A 334 10.52 0.70 -2.07
N TRP A 335 9.89 -0.18 -2.82
CA TRP A 335 10.01 -0.35 -4.28
C TRP A 335 9.24 0.71 -5.11
N GLY A 336 8.46 1.57 -4.45
CA GLY A 336 7.55 2.50 -5.10
C GLY A 336 8.25 3.75 -5.64
N GLN A 337 7.68 4.32 -6.71
CA GLN A 337 8.07 5.64 -7.19
C GLN A 337 7.84 6.69 -6.09
N LYS A 338 8.89 7.46 -5.79
CA LYS A 338 8.92 8.44 -4.69
C LYS A 338 8.46 9.84 -5.10
N ASP A 339 8.56 10.14 -6.38
CA ASP A 339 8.07 11.37 -6.98
C ASP A 339 6.56 11.28 -7.27
N LEU A 340 5.75 12.14 -6.65
CA LEU A 340 4.30 12.13 -6.78
C LEU A 340 3.82 12.34 -8.23
N ALA A 341 4.49 13.20 -9.00
CA ALA A 341 4.13 13.45 -10.40
C ALA A 341 4.45 12.23 -11.28
N LYS A 342 5.61 11.58 -11.08
CA LYS A 342 5.94 10.32 -11.75
C LYS A 342 5.03 9.16 -11.31
N SER A 343 4.53 9.17 -10.08
CA SER A 343 3.55 8.20 -9.58
C SER A 343 2.15 8.42 -10.17
N LEU A 344 1.73 9.68 -10.38
CA LEU A 344 0.53 10.04 -11.15
C LEU A 344 0.66 9.58 -12.61
N ASP A 345 1.79 9.85 -13.26
CA ASP A 345 2.08 9.38 -14.62
C ASP A 345 1.97 7.85 -14.74
N TRP A 346 2.54 7.13 -13.76
CA TRP A 346 2.47 5.66 -13.70
C TRP A 346 1.04 5.15 -13.52
N TRP A 347 0.25 5.76 -12.64
CA TRP A 347 -1.17 5.43 -12.49
C TRP A 347 -1.95 5.73 -13.77
N ALA A 348 -1.72 6.88 -14.41
CA ALA A 348 -2.43 7.31 -15.60
C ALA A 348 -2.21 6.37 -16.79
N VAL A 349 -0.96 5.94 -17.02
CA VAL A 349 -0.64 4.88 -17.99
C VAL A 349 -1.32 3.56 -17.61
N GLY A 350 -1.39 3.24 -16.31
CA GLY A 350 -2.02 2.01 -15.83
C GLY A 350 -3.53 1.95 -16.05
N ILE A 351 -4.24 3.01 -15.66
CA ILE A 351 -5.70 3.09 -15.76
C ILE A 351 -6.16 3.23 -17.21
N ALA A 352 -5.45 4.00 -18.04
CA ALA A 352 -5.75 4.13 -19.47
C ALA A 352 -5.64 2.79 -20.21
N ASN A 353 -4.54 2.05 -20.03
CA ASN A 353 -4.39 0.71 -20.62
C ASN A 353 -5.47 -0.27 -20.13
N SER A 354 -5.86 -0.18 -18.86
CA SER A 354 -6.94 -0.99 -18.29
C SER A 354 -8.29 -0.68 -18.95
N PHE A 355 -8.67 0.60 -19.07
CA PHE A 355 -9.91 1.02 -19.69
C PHE A 355 -9.97 0.68 -21.19
N VAL A 356 -8.87 0.88 -21.93
CA VAL A 356 -8.79 0.54 -23.36
C VAL A 356 -9.02 -0.95 -23.61
N ALA A 357 -8.50 -1.83 -22.76
CA ALA A 357 -8.78 -3.27 -22.84
C ALA A 357 -10.22 -3.59 -22.41
N LEU A 358 -10.64 -3.13 -21.22
CA LEU A 358 -11.93 -3.45 -20.60
C LEU A 358 -13.15 -2.99 -21.41
N GLN A 359 -13.08 -1.83 -22.09
CA GLN A 359 -14.20 -1.35 -22.92
C GLN A 359 -14.56 -2.34 -24.05
N THR A 360 -13.62 -3.17 -24.50
CA THR A 360 -13.83 -4.15 -25.60
C THR A 360 -14.38 -5.51 -25.13
N LEU A 361 -14.63 -5.66 -23.83
CA LEU A 361 -15.06 -6.89 -23.18
C LEU A 361 -16.53 -6.82 -22.75
N PRO A 362 -17.23 -7.96 -22.62
CA PRO A 362 -18.63 -7.99 -22.28
C PRO A 362 -18.84 -7.76 -20.78
N SER A 363 -19.92 -7.07 -20.43
CA SER A 363 -20.30 -6.74 -19.04
C SER A 363 -20.60 -7.97 -18.17
N SER A 364 -20.91 -9.11 -18.80
CA SER A 364 -21.02 -10.41 -18.13
C SER A 364 -19.68 -10.91 -17.57
N TRP A 365 -18.56 -10.59 -18.23
CA TRP A 365 -17.22 -11.10 -17.91
C TRP A 365 -16.36 -10.12 -17.10
N SER A 366 -16.54 -8.80 -17.27
CA SER A 366 -15.78 -7.80 -16.50
C SER A 366 -16.68 -6.78 -15.79
N LEU A 367 -16.48 -6.64 -14.47
CA LEU A 367 -17.04 -5.59 -13.63
C LEU A 367 -15.92 -4.62 -13.21
N THR A 368 -16.18 -3.31 -13.23
CA THR A 368 -15.33 -2.32 -12.55
C THR A 368 -16.05 -1.80 -11.31
N ILE A 369 -15.34 -1.80 -10.18
CA ILE A 369 -15.75 -1.14 -8.93
C ILE A 369 -14.71 -0.10 -8.51
N ARG A 370 -15.14 0.88 -7.72
CA ARG A 370 -14.25 1.85 -7.07
C ARG A 370 -13.82 1.36 -5.69
N TYR A 371 -12.59 1.68 -5.33
CA TYR A 371 -12.03 1.44 -4.01
C TYR A 371 -12.73 2.27 -2.93
N GLU A 372 -13.06 3.52 -3.25
CA GLU A 372 -13.72 4.43 -2.33
C GLU A 372 -15.11 3.89 -1.98
N ASP A 373 -15.92 3.60 -2.99
CA ASP A 373 -17.27 3.05 -2.85
C ASP A 373 -17.23 1.71 -2.09
N LEU A 374 -16.24 0.85 -2.36
CA LEU A 374 -16.06 -0.43 -1.67
C LEU A 374 -15.85 -0.28 -0.16
N VAL A 375 -15.18 0.79 0.31
CA VAL A 375 -14.90 1.01 1.74
C VAL A 375 -15.87 1.99 2.41
N THR A 376 -16.68 2.74 1.66
CA THR A 376 -17.72 3.64 2.22
C THR A 376 -19.14 3.09 2.12
N ALA A 377 -19.40 2.18 1.18
CA ALA A 377 -20.69 1.54 0.96
C ALA A 377 -20.51 0.02 0.75
N PRO A 378 -19.89 -0.69 1.72
CA PRO A 378 -19.45 -2.08 1.56
C PRO A 378 -20.60 -2.99 1.11
N ASP A 379 -21.75 -2.94 1.77
CA ASP A 379 -22.86 -3.84 1.46
C ASP A 379 -23.44 -3.67 0.05
N GLU A 380 -23.47 -2.46 -0.50
CA GLU A 380 -23.94 -2.23 -1.87
C GLU A 380 -22.96 -2.80 -2.90
N ILE A 381 -21.67 -2.50 -2.73
CA ILE A 381 -20.62 -2.94 -3.65
C ILE A 381 -20.42 -4.45 -3.55
N LEU A 382 -20.52 -5.04 -2.36
CA LEU A 382 -20.43 -6.48 -2.15
C LEU A 382 -21.67 -7.22 -2.67
N ALA A 383 -22.88 -6.67 -2.53
CA ALA A 383 -24.07 -7.22 -3.20
C ALA A 383 -23.88 -7.25 -4.73
N ARG A 384 -23.35 -6.16 -5.32
CA ARG A 384 -23.04 -6.07 -6.75
C ARG A 384 -21.94 -7.04 -7.18
N VAL A 385 -20.93 -7.27 -6.34
CA VAL A 385 -19.81 -8.20 -6.57
C VAL A 385 -20.18 -9.68 -6.29
N ALA A 386 -21.29 -9.95 -5.60
CA ALA A 386 -21.88 -11.29 -5.43
C ALA A 386 -22.92 -11.65 -6.51
N ALA A 387 -23.70 -10.67 -6.99
CA ALA A 387 -24.56 -10.84 -8.16
C ALA A 387 -23.74 -10.97 -9.46
N PHE A 388 -22.72 -10.12 -9.62
CA PHE A 388 -21.57 -10.46 -10.45
C PHE A 388 -20.80 -11.62 -9.80
N CYS A 389 -20.02 -12.41 -10.53
CA CYS A 389 -19.43 -13.67 -10.05
C CYS A 389 -20.42 -14.77 -9.59
N GLY A 390 -21.69 -14.49 -9.29
CA GLY A 390 -22.75 -15.50 -9.16
C GLY A 390 -22.76 -16.28 -7.84
N VAL A 391 -22.52 -15.60 -6.72
CA VAL A 391 -22.52 -16.18 -5.36
C VAL A 391 -23.50 -15.46 -4.43
N GLU A 392 -23.73 -16.04 -3.27
CA GLU A 392 -24.41 -15.40 -2.15
C GLU A 392 -23.57 -14.24 -1.56
N GLN A 393 -24.21 -13.25 -0.91
CA GLN A 393 -23.50 -12.16 -0.23
C GLN A 393 -23.00 -12.62 1.15
N ALA A 394 -21.99 -13.48 1.16
CA ALA A 394 -21.41 -14.05 2.38
C ALA A 394 -19.92 -13.69 2.53
N PHE A 395 -19.62 -12.40 2.70
CA PHE A 395 -18.26 -11.89 2.93
C PHE A 395 -18.09 -11.44 4.39
N PRO A 396 -17.64 -12.29 5.32
CA PRO A 396 -17.58 -11.99 6.77
C PRO A 396 -16.41 -11.06 7.18
N LEU A 397 -15.88 -10.26 6.26
CA LEU A 397 -14.69 -9.42 6.48
C LEU A 397 -15.09 -7.94 6.56
N GLU A 398 -15.08 -7.37 7.77
CA GLU A 398 -15.20 -5.91 7.94
C GLU A 398 -14.05 -5.20 7.19
N MET A 399 -14.37 -4.15 6.44
CA MET A 399 -13.41 -3.42 5.61
C MET A 399 -13.18 -2.01 6.13
N PHE A 400 -11.93 -1.69 6.47
CA PHE A 400 -11.54 -0.38 6.97
C PHE A 400 -10.44 0.26 6.11
N SER A 401 -10.46 1.59 5.98
CA SER A 401 -9.44 2.32 5.24
C SER A 401 -9.29 3.80 5.60
N THR A 402 -8.14 4.14 6.15
CA THR A 402 -7.64 5.53 6.28
C THR A 402 -7.02 6.08 4.99
N SER A 403 -7.42 5.54 3.82
CA SER A 403 -6.74 5.75 2.54
C SER A 403 -7.62 6.32 1.43
N VAL A 404 -8.78 6.88 1.76
CA VAL A 404 -9.67 7.61 0.83
C VAL A 404 -9.49 9.11 1.06
N GLY A 405 -9.19 9.87 0.02
CA GLY A 405 -9.02 11.32 0.06
C GLY A 405 -7.73 11.80 0.72
N ARG A 406 -6.78 10.92 1.06
CA ARG A 406 -5.50 11.26 1.69
C ARG A 406 -4.70 12.26 0.86
N TRP A 407 -4.83 12.21 -0.46
CA TRP A 407 -4.21 13.20 -1.34
C TRP A 407 -4.59 14.67 -1.04
N LYS A 408 -5.76 14.93 -0.44
CA LYS A 408 -6.22 16.30 -0.13
C LYS A 408 -5.32 17.00 0.90
N SER A 409 -4.67 16.24 1.79
CA SER A 409 -3.67 16.73 2.75
C SER A 409 -2.22 16.35 2.36
N SER A 410 -2.03 15.21 1.70
CA SER A 410 -0.70 14.63 1.42
C SER A 410 -0.13 14.92 0.02
N MET A 411 -0.84 15.66 -0.83
CA MET A 411 -0.37 16.08 -2.17
C MET A 411 -0.28 17.60 -2.24
N PRO A 412 0.91 18.20 -2.45
CA PRO A 412 1.06 19.65 -2.56
C PRO A 412 0.16 20.24 -3.66
N PRO A 413 -0.45 21.43 -3.48
CA PRO A 413 -1.41 22.00 -4.44
C PRO A 413 -0.91 22.06 -5.88
N ALA A 414 0.36 22.41 -6.12
CA ALA A 414 0.96 22.40 -7.48
C ALA A 414 0.99 21.01 -8.14
N ILE A 415 1.07 19.93 -7.36
CA ILE A 415 1.00 18.55 -7.85
C ILE A 415 -0.47 18.13 -8.06
N GLN A 416 -1.41 18.67 -7.28
CA GLN A 416 -2.84 18.50 -7.56
C GLN A 416 -3.22 19.21 -8.87
N GLU A 417 -2.75 20.44 -9.10
CA GLU A 417 -2.95 21.18 -10.35
C GLU A 417 -2.33 20.46 -11.54
N TYR A 418 -1.13 19.88 -11.38
CA TYR A 418 -0.53 18.97 -12.37
C TYR A 418 -1.43 17.75 -12.65
N ALA A 419 -1.99 17.11 -11.61
CA ALA A 419 -2.90 15.98 -11.77
C ALA A 419 -4.17 16.36 -12.55
N LEU A 420 -4.72 17.56 -12.37
CA LEU A 420 -5.92 17.99 -13.10
C LEU A 420 -5.60 18.43 -14.52
N SER A 421 -4.63 19.33 -14.70
CA SER A 421 -4.23 19.86 -16.01
C SER A 421 -3.82 18.75 -16.99
N LYS A 422 -3.21 17.67 -16.49
CA LYS A 422 -2.79 16.52 -17.29
C LYS A 422 -3.77 15.34 -17.31
N TYR A 423 -4.47 15.06 -16.21
CA TYR A 423 -5.25 13.82 -16.03
C TYR A 423 -6.72 13.99 -15.63
N ALA A 424 -7.28 15.20 -15.66
CA ALA A 424 -8.71 15.41 -15.44
C ALA A 424 -9.64 14.52 -16.30
N PRO A 425 -9.36 14.23 -17.59
CA PRO A 425 -10.20 13.31 -18.36
C PRO A 425 -10.24 11.89 -17.80
N LEU A 426 -9.10 11.34 -17.33
CA LEU A 426 -9.01 10.01 -16.74
C LEU A 426 -9.65 9.97 -15.35
N LEU A 427 -9.40 10.98 -14.51
CA LEU A 427 -10.04 11.13 -13.21
C LEU A 427 -11.57 11.18 -13.36
N LYS A 428 -12.08 11.96 -14.31
CA LYS A 428 -13.53 12.07 -14.59
C LYS A 428 -14.11 10.75 -15.13
N ALA A 429 -13.39 10.05 -16.00
CA ALA A 429 -13.80 8.73 -16.50
C ALA A 429 -13.88 7.65 -15.39
N CYS A 430 -13.10 7.80 -14.31
CA CYS A 430 -13.21 6.98 -13.11
C CYS A 430 -14.27 7.47 -12.10
N GLY A 431 -14.94 8.60 -12.36
CA GLY A 431 -15.92 9.21 -11.45
C GLY A 431 -15.34 10.10 -10.34
N TYR A 432 -14.09 10.55 -10.45
CA TYR A 432 -13.43 11.40 -9.45
C TYR A 432 -13.62 12.90 -9.70
N GLU A 433 -13.58 13.67 -8.60
CA GLU A 433 -13.77 15.13 -8.62
C GLU A 433 -12.61 15.86 -9.31
N ILE A 434 -12.97 16.76 -10.22
CA ILE A 434 -12.05 17.63 -10.98
C ILE A 434 -12.02 19.01 -10.34
N ARG A 435 -11.39 19.09 -9.16
CA ARG A 435 -11.13 20.34 -8.42
C ARG A 435 -9.76 20.24 -7.75
N CYS A 436 -9.02 21.34 -7.73
CA CYS A 436 -7.92 21.47 -6.77
C CYS A 436 -8.54 21.56 -5.39
N TYR A 437 -7.91 20.93 -4.42
CA TYR A 437 -8.06 21.33 -3.04
C TYR A 437 -6.85 22.21 -2.75
N GLU A 438 -7.11 23.49 -2.46
CA GLU A 438 -6.15 24.26 -1.67
C GLU A 438 -5.93 23.54 -0.32
N ASN A 439 -4.90 23.89 0.46
CA ASN A 439 -4.69 23.28 1.78
C ASN A 439 -5.70 23.83 2.81
N ASP A 440 -6.97 23.58 2.52
CA ASP A 440 -8.16 24.08 3.18
C ASP A 440 -8.89 22.96 3.91
N ALA A 441 -8.47 22.78 5.16
CA ALA A 441 -9.33 22.27 6.25
C ALA A 441 -10.49 23.24 6.58
N ALA A 442 -11.08 23.87 5.56
CA ALA A 442 -11.99 25.02 5.65
C ALA A 442 -13.21 24.88 4.72
N SER A 443 -13.72 23.66 4.53
CA SER A 443 -15.03 23.44 3.87
C SER A 443 -15.75 22.14 4.25
N LYS A 444 -15.63 21.72 5.52
CA LYS A 444 -16.70 20.97 6.19
C LYS A 444 -16.98 21.59 7.56
N GLU A 445 -18.04 22.39 7.64
CA GLU A 445 -18.81 22.49 8.87
C GLU A 445 -19.17 21.06 9.30
N ALA A 446 -19.02 20.75 10.59
CA ALA A 446 -19.22 19.40 11.12
C ALA A 446 -20.71 19.02 11.12
N LYS A 447 -21.24 18.59 9.97
CA LYS A 447 -22.55 17.93 9.85
C LYS A 447 -22.50 16.51 10.43
N THR A 448 -22.34 16.42 11.75
CA THR A 448 -22.29 15.20 12.54
C THR A 448 -23.22 15.25 13.76
N ASP A 449 -24.45 15.71 13.51
CA ASP A 449 -25.66 15.42 14.33
C ASP A 449 -26.08 13.93 14.29
N GLY A 450 -25.13 13.04 13.97
CA GLY A 450 -25.28 11.60 14.13
C GLY A 450 -24.61 11.12 15.42
N ASN A 451 -25.13 10.04 15.99
CA ASN A 451 -24.29 9.14 16.78
C ASN A 451 -23.30 8.47 15.83
N PHE A 452 -22.01 8.62 16.12
CA PHE A 452 -20.94 7.89 15.47
C PHE A 452 -20.08 7.25 16.58
N GLU A 453 -19.60 6.05 16.34
CA GLU A 453 -18.63 5.36 17.20
C GLU A 453 -17.25 5.50 16.56
N MET A 454 -16.18 5.34 17.35
CA MET A 454 -14.83 5.20 16.81
C MET A 454 -14.29 3.80 17.11
N LYS A 455 -13.63 3.16 16.13
CA LYS A 455 -12.95 1.87 16.27
C LYS A 455 -11.44 2.04 16.16
N LYS A 456 -10.67 1.28 16.93
CA LYS A 456 -9.21 1.15 16.80
C LYS A 456 -8.87 0.30 15.57
N ILE A 457 -7.94 0.77 14.75
CA ILE A 457 -7.68 0.26 13.40
C ILE A 457 -7.08 -1.16 13.39
N SER A 458 -6.30 -1.52 14.41
CA SER A 458 -5.59 -2.81 14.46
C SER A 458 -6.39 -3.98 15.02
N ASP A 459 -7.45 -3.73 15.80
CA ASP A 459 -8.18 -4.74 16.57
C ASP A 459 -9.70 -4.50 16.72
N GLY A 460 -10.24 -3.40 16.19
CA GLY A 460 -11.67 -3.14 16.12
C GLY A 460 -12.34 -2.68 17.43
N ILE A 461 -11.57 -2.52 18.52
CA ILE A 461 -12.06 -2.08 19.83
C ILE A 461 -12.77 -0.72 19.70
N ARG A 462 -13.99 -0.61 20.25
CA ARG A 462 -14.80 0.62 20.21
C ARG A 462 -14.38 1.59 21.31
N TYR A 463 -14.14 2.84 20.93
CA TYR A 463 -13.55 3.88 21.76
C TYR A 463 -14.39 4.18 22.99
N VAL A 464 -15.70 4.39 22.83
CA VAL A 464 -16.60 4.59 23.96
C VAL A 464 -17.00 3.24 24.53
N GLN A 465 -17.55 2.35 23.69
CA GLN A 465 -18.28 1.17 24.17
C GLN A 465 -17.39 0.09 24.83
N ASP A 466 -16.17 -0.14 24.33
CA ASP A 466 -15.29 -1.21 24.82
C ASP A 466 -14.17 -0.69 25.75
N MET A 467 -13.64 0.51 25.51
CA MET A 467 -12.56 1.08 26.34
C MET A 467 -13.08 1.96 27.48
N LEU A 468 -13.91 2.96 27.18
CA LEU A 468 -14.25 4.01 28.17
C LEU A 468 -15.43 3.63 29.06
N SER A 469 -16.49 2.99 28.53
CA SER A 469 -17.67 2.62 29.30
C SER A 469 -17.37 1.75 30.54
N PRO A 470 -16.52 0.70 30.47
CA PRO A 470 -16.16 -0.09 31.66
C PRO A 470 -15.50 0.74 32.77
N LEU A 471 -14.69 1.75 32.39
CA LEU A 471 -14.04 2.65 33.34
C LEU A 471 -15.02 3.67 33.93
N LEU A 472 -15.87 4.29 33.10
CA LEU A 472 -16.85 5.29 33.51
C LEU A 472 -17.89 4.75 34.51
N GLU A 473 -18.15 3.45 34.52
CA GLU A 473 -18.99 2.80 35.54
C GLU A 473 -18.39 2.77 36.94
N LYS A 474 -17.06 2.89 37.08
CA LYS A 474 -16.32 2.63 38.34
C LYS A 474 -15.38 3.77 38.77
N LYS A 475 -14.89 4.57 37.82
CA LYS A 475 -13.84 5.57 38.01
C LYS A 475 -14.24 6.90 37.39
N ARG A 476 -13.92 7.99 38.09
CA ARG A 476 -14.16 9.37 37.67
C ARG A 476 -13.17 9.75 36.56
N ASN A 477 -13.65 10.20 35.40
CA ASN A 477 -12.77 10.86 34.44
C ASN A 477 -12.30 12.23 35.00
N VAL A 478 -11.00 12.54 34.84
CA VAL A 478 -10.36 13.77 35.35
C VAL A 478 -9.36 14.33 34.34
N ARG A 479 -9.00 15.61 34.51
CA ARG A 479 -7.89 16.23 33.77
C ARG A 479 -6.56 15.59 34.14
N LEU A 480 -5.59 15.60 33.24
CA LEU A 480 -4.26 15.01 33.49
C LEU A 480 -3.55 15.67 34.69
N SER A 481 -3.79 16.97 34.93
CA SER A 481 -3.33 17.73 36.11
C SER A 481 -4.03 17.39 37.43
N GLU A 482 -5.18 16.71 37.40
CA GLU A 482 -5.94 16.28 38.58
C GLU A 482 -5.66 14.82 38.98
N LEU A 483 -4.90 14.08 38.17
CA LEU A 483 -4.61 12.67 38.39
C LEU A 483 -3.65 12.48 39.58
N ALA A 484 -4.01 11.62 40.53
CA ALA A 484 -3.22 11.37 41.73
C ALA A 484 -3.32 9.91 42.20
N VAL A 485 -2.19 9.38 42.68
CA VAL A 485 -2.06 8.02 43.24
C VAL A 485 -3.11 7.76 44.33
N GLY A 486 -3.81 6.63 44.20
CA GLY A 486 -4.87 6.20 45.11
C GLY A 486 -6.27 6.78 44.87
N ASP A 487 -6.44 7.80 44.01
CA ASP A 487 -7.77 8.28 43.62
C ASP A 487 -8.46 7.27 42.68
N GLN A 488 -9.79 7.20 42.74
CA GLN A 488 -10.60 6.31 41.89
C GLN A 488 -10.97 7.02 40.60
N SER A 489 -9.94 7.39 39.84
CA SER A 489 -10.07 8.19 38.62
C SER A 489 -9.25 7.65 37.45
N PHE A 490 -9.55 8.17 36.26
CA PHE A 490 -8.70 8.00 35.09
C PHE A 490 -8.59 9.30 34.30
N ALA A 491 -7.44 9.53 33.68
CA ALA A 491 -7.21 10.69 32.82
C ALA A 491 -6.73 10.25 31.43
N LEU A 492 -7.26 10.92 30.41
CA LEU A 492 -6.95 10.65 29.00
C LEU A 492 -5.89 11.63 28.49
N ARG A 493 -4.84 11.08 27.89
CA ARG A 493 -3.79 11.78 27.17
C ARG A 493 -3.83 11.35 25.70
N HIS A 494 -3.84 12.32 24.80
CA HIS A 494 -3.79 12.10 23.36
C HIS A 494 -2.50 12.66 22.79
N ASP A 495 -1.63 11.79 22.33
CA ASP A 495 -0.43 12.18 21.58
C ASP A 495 -0.81 12.29 20.11
N VAL A 496 -0.87 13.51 19.57
CA VAL A 496 -1.37 13.77 18.21
C VAL A 496 -0.21 13.78 17.22
N ASP A 497 0.37 12.62 16.92
CA ASP A 497 1.56 12.56 16.06
C ASP A 497 1.25 12.96 14.61
N SER A 498 0.07 12.60 14.07
CA SER A 498 -0.22 12.83 12.64
C SER A 498 -1.66 13.18 12.26
N SER A 499 -2.70 12.69 12.95
CA SER A 499 -4.09 12.88 12.52
C SER A 499 -4.89 13.86 13.38
N ILE A 500 -4.74 15.16 13.10
CA ILE A 500 -5.49 16.21 13.79
C ILE A 500 -7.02 16.18 13.48
N ASP A 501 -7.41 15.71 12.29
CA ASP A 501 -8.82 15.48 11.95
C ASP A 501 -9.45 14.40 12.85
N THR A 502 -8.70 13.33 13.15
CA THR A 502 -9.18 12.27 14.06
C THR A 502 -9.23 12.76 15.50
N SER A 503 -8.28 13.59 15.95
CA SER A 503 -8.32 14.13 17.31
C SER A 503 -9.51 15.06 17.55
N LEU A 504 -9.94 15.85 16.55
CA LEU A 504 -11.20 16.62 16.63
C LEU A 504 -12.44 15.73 16.75
N GLN A 505 -12.46 14.61 16.02
CA GLN A 505 -13.58 13.65 16.05
C GLN A 505 -13.65 12.93 17.41
N MET A 506 -12.50 12.56 17.96
CA MET A 506 -12.33 11.95 19.28
C MET A 506 -12.80 12.90 20.39
N ALA A 507 -12.34 14.16 20.39
CA ALA A 507 -12.79 15.20 21.31
C ALA A 507 -14.31 15.47 21.20
N GLN A 508 -14.87 15.51 19.99
CA GLN A 508 -16.32 15.67 19.82
C GLN A 508 -17.12 14.45 20.32
N LEU A 509 -16.54 13.24 20.32
CA LEU A 509 -17.15 12.05 20.90
C LEU A 509 -17.04 12.04 22.44
N GLU A 510 -15.89 12.43 22.98
CA GLU A 510 -15.65 12.61 24.42
C GLU A 510 -16.58 13.66 25.03
N TYR A 511 -16.67 14.85 24.41
CA TYR A 511 -17.60 15.91 24.81
C TYR A 511 -19.06 15.42 24.86
N LYS A 512 -19.51 14.64 23.86
CA LYS A 512 -20.85 14.03 23.84
C LYS A 512 -21.08 13.06 25.02
N ASN A 513 -20.02 12.53 25.61
CA ASN A 513 -20.05 11.61 26.77
C ASN A 513 -19.67 12.29 28.11
N ASN A 514 -19.46 13.61 28.14
CA ASN A 514 -18.99 14.38 29.30
C ASN A 514 -17.58 14.01 29.79
N ILE A 515 -16.68 13.70 28.85
CA ILE A 515 -15.29 13.29 29.12
C ILE A 515 -14.35 14.46 28.81
N VAL A 516 -13.37 14.70 29.71
CA VAL A 516 -12.24 15.62 29.53
C VAL A 516 -10.93 14.85 29.37
N SER A 517 -10.02 15.45 28.60
CA SER A 517 -8.79 14.84 28.11
C SER A 517 -7.74 15.93 27.89
N THR A 518 -6.46 15.57 27.74
CA THR A 518 -5.41 16.49 27.26
C THR A 518 -4.87 16.03 25.90
N TYR A 519 -4.84 16.93 24.92
CA TYR A 519 -4.29 16.69 23.59
C TYR A 519 -2.93 17.39 23.41
N PHE A 520 -1.89 16.63 23.09
CA PHE A 520 -0.54 17.14 22.88
C PHE A 520 -0.26 17.31 21.39
N LEU A 521 0.00 18.56 20.98
CA LEU A 521 0.25 18.92 19.60
C LEU A 521 1.74 18.77 19.26
N LEU A 522 2.05 18.22 18.08
CA LEU A 522 3.40 17.84 17.66
C LEU A 522 4.01 18.85 16.65
N PRO A 523 5.05 19.62 17.03
CA PRO A 523 5.82 20.40 16.07
C PRO A 523 6.53 19.50 15.04
N PRO A 524 6.67 19.91 13.77
CA PRO A 524 7.31 19.10 12.73
C PRO A 524 8.79 18.84 13.04
N SER A 525 9.30 17.70 12.58
CA SER A 525 10.72 17.34 12.71
C SER A 525 11.52 17.89 11.52
N PRO A 526 12.42 18.87 11.70
CA PRO A 526 13.17 19.44 10.58
C PRO A 526 14.07 18.42 9.85
N TYR A 527 14.46 17.33 10.52
CA TYR A 527 15.36 16.32 9.98
C TYR A 527 14.64 15.14 9.29
N TYR A 528 13.46 14.74 9.76
CA TYR A 528 12.76 13.54 9.26
C TYR A 528 11.35 13.82 8.72
N CYS A 529 10.70 14.92 9.12
CA CYS A 529 9.35 15.29 8.68
C CYS A 529 9.17 16.84 8.68
N PRO A 530 9.75 17.57 7.71
CA PRO A 530 9.91 19.03 7.76
C PRO A 530 8.60 19.84 7.55
N GLY A 531 7.46 19.17 7.56
CA GLY A 531 6.14 19.78 7.61
C GLY A 531 5.07 18.76 7.96
N ASN A 532 4.16 19.14 8.85
CA ASN A 532 3.01 18.34 9.29
C ASN A 532 1.79 19.26 9.47
N TYR A 533 0.78 18.86 10.25
CA TYR A 533 -0.41 19.70 10.48
C TYR A 533 -0.10 20.98 11.27
N TYR A 534 0.95 20.98 12.11
CA TYR A 534 1.31 22.06 13.04
C TYR A 534 2.01 23.21 12.32
N GLY A 535 2.83 22.89 11.31
CA GLY A 535 3.57 23.86 10.52
C GLY A 535 4.54 23.21 9.54
N HIS A 536 5.39 24.04 8.93
CA HIS A 536 6.49 23.61 8.06
C HIS A 536 7.68 24.56 8.19
N PHE A 537 8.88 24.16 7.78
CA PHE A 537 10.04 25.05 7.81
C PHE A 537 10.20 25.86 6.53
N ASP A 538 10.46 27.16 6.67
CA ASP A 538 11.05 28.01 5.63
C ASP A 538 12.45 28.45 6.08
N GLY A 539 13.48 27.93 5.40
CA GLY A 539 14.86 27.99 5.88
C GLY A 539 15.00 27.44 7.30
N HIS A 540 15.50 28.28 8.21
CA HIS A 540 15.68 27.98 9.63
C HIS A 540 14.55 28.55 10.52
N LYS A 541 13.32 28.67 10.00
CA LYS A 541 12.16 29.17 10.75
C LYS A 541 10.97 28.24 10.64
N LEU A 542 10.30 27.96 11.76
CA LEU A 542 9.03 27.25 11.78
C LEU A 542 7.88 28.20 11.39
N ILE A 543 7.25 27.93 10.25
CA ILE A 543 6.02 28.59 9.80
C ILE A 543 4.84 27.78 10.32
N ARG A 544 4.29 28.22 11.46
CA ARG A 544 3.13 27.60 12.13
C ARG A 544 1.87 27.77 11.28
N ASN A 545 1.05 26.73 11.23
CA ASN A 545 -0.21 26.67 10.48
C ASN A 545 -1.34 27.32 11.29
N SER A 546 -1.99 28.36 10.77
CA SER A 546 -3.10 29.04 11.49
C SER A 546 -4.26 28.08 11.83
N LYS A 547 -4.51 27.07 10.98
CA LYS A 547 -5.55 26.06 11.24
C LYS A 547 -5.25 25.23 12.49
N MET A 548 -3.99 25.02 12.88
CA MET A 548 -3.67 24.32 14.13
C MET A 548 -4.15 25.10 15.36
N LEU A 549 -4.19 26.44 15.32
CA LEU A 549 -4.81 27.26 16.38
C LEU A 549 -6.34 27.11 16.39
N GLU A 550 -6.99 27.03 15.23
CA GLU A 550 -8.44 26.77 15.12
C GLU A 550 -8.82 25.42 15.75
N HIS A 551 -7.99 24.39 15.53
CA HIS A 551 -8.18 23.05 16.10
C HIS A 551 -7.91 23.06 17.62
N ALA A 552 -6.80 23.67 18.06
CA ALA A 552 -6.48 23.83 19.48
C ALA A 552 -7.59 24.59 20.23
N LYS A 553 -8.16 25.63 19.61
CA LYS A 553 -9.32 26.34 20.14
C LYS A 553 -10.56 25.46 20.20
N PHE A 554 -10.86 24.66 19.17
CA PHE A 554 -11.99 23.72 19.23
C PHE A 554 -11.88 22.77 20.43
N LEU A 555 -10.68 22.24 20.71
CA LEU A 555 -10.43 21.36 21.85
C LEU A 555 -10.76 22.06 23.18
N VAL A 556 -10.33 23.32 23.35
CA VAL A 556 -10.65 24.16 24.52
C VAL A 556 -12.15 24.52 24.59
N ASP A 557 -12.79 24.85 23.46
CA ASP A 557 -14.23 25.14 23.37
C ASP A 557 -15.10 23.89 23.66
N LYS A 558 -14.53 22.68 23.54
CA LYS A 558 -15.09 21.40 24.01
C LYS A 558 -14.64 21.02 25.43
N GLY A 559 -13.84 21.84 26.10
CA GLY A 559 -13.42 21.64 27.49
C GLY A 559 -12.23 20.69 27.70
N HIS A 560 -11.58 20.21 26.64
CA HIS A 560 -10.32 19.48 26.74
C HIS A 560 -9.15 20.45 26.94
N ASP A 561 -8.08 19.95 27.54
CA ASP A 561 -6.83 20.71 27.65
C ASP A 561 -5.96 20.52 26.40
N VAL A 562 -5.12 21.52 26.11
CA VAL A 562 -4.10 21.43 25.05
C VAL A 562 -2.72 21.51 25.69
N GLY A 563 -1.83 20.62 25.27
CA GLY A 563 -0.42 20.57 25.65
C GLY A 563 0.49 20.52 24.43
N LEU A 564 1.80 20.49 24.66
CA LEU A 564 2.81 20.49 23.60
C LEU A 564 3.69 19.24 23.67
N HIS A 565 3.90 18.56 22.54
CA HIS A 565 4.94 17.55 22.45
C HIS A 565 6.32 18.19 22.45
N ASN A 566 7.22 17.65 23.27
CA ASN A 566 8.47 18.32 23.63
C ASN A 566 9.59 18.16 22.58
N ASN A 567 9.32 18.60 21.35
CA ASN A 567 10.29 18.68 20.25
C ASN A 567 11.24 19.90 20.36
N ILE A 568 11.19 20.67 21.47
CA ILE A 568 11.87 21.96 21.61
C ILE A 568 13.38 21.88 21.35
N ALA A 569 14.06 20.84 21.85
CA ALA A 569 15.50 20.67 21.62
C ALA A 569 15.85 20.36 20.15
N GLU A 570 14.97 19.70 19.40
CA GLU A 570 15.11 19.46 17.96
C GLU A 570 14.87 20.75 17.16
N LEU A 571 13.86 21.54 17.55
CA LEU A 571 13.58 22.86 16.97
C LEU A 571 14.75 23.85 17.21
N ALA A 572 15.17 24.01 18.46
CA ALA A 572 16.23 24.95 18.87
C ALA A 572 17.55 24.67 18.11
N ALA A 573 17.95 23.40 18.02
CA ALA A 573 19.16 22.97 17.34
C ALA A 573 19.13 23.15 15.81
N PHE A 574 17.94 23.16 15.20
CA PHE A 574 17.77 23.43 13.78
C PHE A 574 17.62 24.92 13.46
N MET A 575 16.90 25.66 14.31
CA MET A 575 16.60 27.09 14.14
C MET A 575 17.76 27.98 14.61
N GLY A 576 18.71 27.45 15.39
CA GLY A 576 19.88 28.16 15.90
C GLY A 576 19.55 29.07 17.10
N MET A 577 18.54 28.70 17.88
CA MET A 577 17.98 29.47 19.00
C MET A 577 18.26 28.78 20.35
N ASP A 578 18.09 29.51 21.45
CA ASP A 578 18.19 28.92 22.80
C ASP A 578 16.95 28.05 23.14
N LEU A 579 17.09 27.11 24.07
CA LEU A 579 15.97 26.27 24.53
C LEU A 579 14.83 27.10 25.15
N ARG A 580 15.15 28.07 26.00
CA ARG A 580 14.16 28.95 26.66
C ARG A 580 13.51 29.87 25.64
N GLU A 581 14.29 30.43 24.73
CA GLU A 581 13.78 31.28 23.64
C GLU A 581 12.80 30.50 22.76
N THR A 582 13.18 29.30 22.31
CA THR A 582 12.37 28.44 21.45
C THR A 582 11.06 28.02 22.11
N LEU A 583 11.08 27.61 23.40
CA LEU A 583 9.86 27.28 24.13
C LEU A 583 8.99 28.53 24.41
N THR A 584 9.60 29.69 24.67
CA THR A 584 8.86 30.95 24.88
C THR A 584 8.09 31.35 23.62
N ASP A 585 8.67 31.18 22.42
CA ASP A 585 8.02 31.50 21.16
C ASP A 585 6.81 30.59 20.86
N GLU A 586 6.89 29.28 21.16
CA GLU A 586 5.70 28.40 21.09
C GLU A 586 4.62 28.79 22.12
N ILE A 587 5.01 29.03 23.38
CA ILE A 587 4.08 29.33 24.48
C ILE A 587 3.34 30.66 24.23
N GLU A 588 4.06 31.73 23.88
CA GLU A 588 3.44 33.02 23.53
C GLU A 588 2.65 32.95 22.22
N TYR A 589 3.02 32.09 21.26
CA TYR A 589 2.23 31.91 20.04
C TYR A 589 0.82 31.38 20.34
N PHE A 590 0.65 30.34 21.17
CA PHE A 590 -0.69 29.89 21.56
C PHE A 590 -1.42 30.91 22.46
N LYS A 591 -0.72 31.47 23.44
CA LYS A 591 -1.26 32.38 24.45
C LYS A 591 -1.76 33.69 23.85
N THR A 592 -1.05 34.27 22.88
CA THR A 592 -1.50 35.47 22.15
C THR A 592 -2.75 35.23 21.30
N HIS A 593 -3.04 33.97 20.94
CA HIS A 593 -4.27 33.54 20.26
C HIS A 593 -5.34 33.00 21.23
N GLY A 594 -5.13 33.15 22.55
CA GLY A 594 -6.12 32.81 23.59
C GLY A 594 -6.12 31.36 24.05
N ILE A 595 -5.10 30.56 23.72
CA ILE A 595 -4.95 29.17 24.12
C ILE A 595 -3.84 29.07 25.16
N ASN A 596 -4.15 28.60 26.37
CA ASN A 596 -3.14 28.34 27.40
C ASN A 596 -2.71 26.88 27.31
N LEU A 597 -1.43 26.62 27.00
CA LEU A 597 -0.87 25.27 27.05
C LEU A 597 -0.67 24.84 28.51
N VAL A 598 -1.22 23.70 28.91
CA VAL A 598 -1.26 23.28 30.34
C VAL A 598 -0.07 22.43 30.79
N GLY A 599 0.67 21.84 29.86
CA GLY A 599 1.75 20.88 30.14
C GLY A 599 2.37 20.30 28.87
N THR A 600 3.41 19.48 29.04
CA THR A 600 4.15 18.85 27.93
C THR A 600 4.05 17.33 27.92
N SER A 601 4.38 16.74 26.76
CA SER A 601 4.47 15.29 26.54
C SER A 601 5.77 14.95 25.80
N GLY A 602 6.61 14.11 26.38
CA GLY A 602 7.78 13.55 25.68
C GLY A 602 7.40 12.87 24.35
N HIS A 603 8.16 13.12 23.29
CA HIS A 603 7.99 12.47 21.97
C HIS A 603 9.28 11.71 21.58
N GLY A 604 9.09 10.55 20.95
CA GLY A 604 10.13 9.56 20.66
C GLY A 604 10.79 9.68 19.27
N SER A 605 11.19 10.89 18.86
CA SER A 605 11.83 11.12 17.55
C SER A 605 13.20 10.42 17.39
N GLN A 606 13.65 10.24 16.14
CA GLN A 606 14.97 9.67 15.85
C GLN A 606 16.13 10.60 16.29
N PHE A 607 15.92 11.92 16.28
CA PHE A 607 16.92 12.90 16.74
C PHE A 607 17.33 12.66 18.20
N TYR A 608 16.37 12.33 19.06
CA TYR A 608 16.60 12.03 20.47
C TYR A 608 17.42 10.76 20.68
N ARG A 609 17.20 9.74 19.84
CA ARG A 609 18.02 8.51 19.81
C ARG A 609 19.44 8.79 19.31
N ASP A 610 19.58 9.55 18.23
CA ASP A 610 20.88 9.87 17.61
C ASP A 610 21.78 10.74 18.54
N HIS A 611 21.17 11.48 19.48
CA HIS A 611 21.87 12.31 20.48
C HIS A 611 21.76 11.79 21.93
N ASP A 612 21.39 10.53 22.12
CA ASP A 612 21.38 9.81 23.41
C ASP A 612 20.52 10.39 24.55
N PHE A 613 19.49 11.21 24.30
CA PHE A 613 18.67 11.81 25.36
C PHE A 613 17.16 11.59 25.16
N VAL A 614 16.34 11.94 26.15
CA VAL A 614 14.87 11.94 26.03
C VAL A 614 14.36 13.38 25.98
N SER A 615 13.33 13.63 25.18
CA SER A 615 12.76 14.95 24.90
C SER A 615 12.39 15.76 26.16
N TYR A 616 11.84 15.11 27.19
CA TYR A 616 11.53 15.76 28.46
C TYR A 616 12.75 16.19 29.29
N GLU A 617 13.96 15.66 29.02
CA GLU A 617 15.15 15.94 29.84
C GLU A 617 15.61 17.41 29.76
N ILE A 618 14.95 18.30 29.01
CA ILE A 618 15.19 19.76 29.09
C ILE A 618 14.68 20.36 30.41
N PHE A 619 13.64 19.78 31.02
CA PHE A 619 13.02 20.31 32.24
C PHE A 619 13.65 19.76 33.50
N SER A 620 13.80 20.59 34.53
CA SER A 620 14.36 20.22 35.82
C SER A 620 13.46 19.25 36.60
N GLU A 621 12.15 19.34 36.39
CA GLU A 621 11.14 18.50 37.02
C GLU A 621 11.10 17.09 36.42
N ALA A 622 11.59 16.92 35.18
CA ALA A 622 11.49 15.68 34.42
C ALA A 622 12.34 14.54 34.99
N LEU A 623 12.00 13.30 34.62
CA LEU A 623 12.83 12.12 34.90
C LEU A 623 14.19 12.23 34.20
N VAL A 624 15.21 11.59 34.81
CA VAL A 624 16.55 11.45 34.22
C VAL A 624 16.61 10.11 33.48
N LYS A 625 17.20 10.08 32.28
CA LYS A 625 17.40 8.83 31.55
C LYS A 625 18.24 7.83 32.39
N PRO A 626 17.87 6.54 32.47
CA PRO A 626 18.65 5.55 33.21
C PRO A 626 20.12 5.49 32.75
N GLY A 627 21.05 5.67 33.68
CA GLY A 627 22.49 5.70 33.42
C GLY A 627 23.06 7.07 33.00
N ALA A 628 22.24 8.13 32.96
CA ALA A 628 22.69 9.50 32.71
C ALA A 628 22.75 10.33 34.00
N ASP A 629 23.64 11.33 34.02
CA ASP A 629 23.67 12.36 35.07
C ASP A 629 22.62 13.45 34.83
N ARG A 630 21.91 13.84 35.90
CA ARG A 630 21.02 15.01 35.88
C ARG A 630 21.83 16.26 35.57
N GLY A 631 21.37 17.05 34.60
CA GLY A 631 22.09 18.26 34.19
C GLY A 631 23.37 17.99 33.38
N ARG A 632 23.51 16.84 32.70
CA ARG A 632 24.56 16.67 31.69
C ARG A 632 24.37 17.64 30.50
N THR A 633 25.46 18.11 29.92
CA THR A 633 25.46 18.82 28.64
C THR A 633 25.60 17.80 27.50
N ILE A 634 24.73 17.88 26.48
CA ILE A 634 24.88 17.13 25.22
C ILE A 634 25.40 18.06 24.12
N VAL A 635 25.85 17.51 22.99
CA VAL A 635 26.28 18.30 21.82
C VAL A 635 25.45 17.92 20.60
N VAL A 636 24.79 18.90 20.00
CA VAL A 636 23.95 18.73 18.81
C VAL A 636 24.46 19.69 17.73
N ASN A 637 24.78 19.16 16.54
CA ASN A 637 25.36 19.95 15.43
C ASN A 637 26.63 20.77 15.79
N GLY A 638 27.32 20.44 16.88
CA GLY A 638 28.46 21.19 17.42
C GLY A 638 28.11 22.26 18.46
N ALA A 639 26.83 22.52 18.72
CA ALA A 639 26.37 23.40 19.79
C ALA A 639 26.11 22.61 21.09
N PRO A 640 26.52 23.12 22.27
CA PRO A 640 26.19 22.49 23.55
C PRO A 640 24.74 22.79 23.95
N ILE A 641 23.98 21.75 24.32
CA ILE A 641 22.64 21.87 24.90
C ILE A 641 22.67 21.38 26.34
N GLN A 642 22.26 22.23 27.27
CA GLN A 642 22.29 21.95 28.70
C GLN A 642 20.95 21.34 29.13
N LEU A 643 20.95 20.05 29.51
CA LEU A 643 19.75 19.37 29.99
C LEU A 643 19.38 19.79 31.42
N HIS A 644 18.14 19.48 31.81
CA HIS A 644 17.50 19.72 33.10
C HIS A 644 17.62 21.19 33.57
N SER A 645 17.50 22.13 32.63
CA SER A 645 17.86 23.55 32.76
C SER A 645 16.68 24.52 32.74
N LEU A 646 15.51 24.06 32.32
CA LEU A 646 14.26 24.82 32.31
C LEU A 646 13.36 24.39 33.48
N HIS A 647 12.57 25.31 34.04
CA HIS A 647 11.49 24.99 34.97
C HIS A 647 10.15 25.06 34.23
N LEU A 648 9.29 24.04 34.35
CA LEU A 648 7.95 24.04 33.76
C LEU A 648 7.14 25.29 34.15
N SER A 649 7.23 25.69 35.42
CA SER A 649 6.56 26.85 36.00
C SER A 649 6.91 28.18 35.34
N ASP A 650 8.11 28.32 34.77
CA ASP A 650 8.55 29.57 34.12
C ASP A 650 7.71 29.91 32.88
N PHE A 651 7.08 28.89 32.29
CA PHE A 651 6.27 28.97 31.07
C PHE A 651 4.76 28.81 31.37
N GLY A 652 4.38 28.69 32.65
CA GLY A 652 3.00 28.40 33.06
C GLY A 652 2.55 26.95 32.86
N LEU A 653 3.48 26.04 32.53
CA LEU A 653 3.20 24.61 32.35
C LEU A 653 3.08 23.94 33.72
N GLY A 654 2.01 23.17 33.93
CA GLY A 654 1.73 22.50 35.21
C GLY A 654 2.44 21.16 35.38
N TYR A 655 2.79 20.47 34.29
CA TYR A 655 3.36 19.12 34.33
C TYR A 655 4.07 18.72 33.02
N GLU A 656 4.86 17.65 33.11
CA GLU A 656 5.27 16.79 32.00
C GLU A 656 4.53 15.45 32.15
N ALA A 657 3.91 14.94 31.08
CA ALA A 657 2.94 13.86 31.15
C ALA A 657 3.53 12.52 31.64
N TYR A 658 4.81 12.24 31.33
CA TYR A 658 5.53 11.06 31.83
C TYR A 658 5.93 11.13 33.31
N ASN A 659 5.82 12.31 33.93
CA ASN A 659 6.18 12.55 35.32
C ASN A 659 4.98 12.56 36.27
N LEU A 660 3.75 12.47 35.75
CA LEU A 660 2.53 12.49 36.57
C LEU A 660 2.32 11.17 37.33
N PRO A 661 2.13 11.22 38.66
CA PRO A 661 2.10 10.02 39.49
C PRO A 661 0.73 9.33 39.40
N HIS A 662 0.74 8.07 38.95
CA HIS A 662 -0.45 7.23 38.76
C HIS A 662 -0.18 5.80 39.23
N ASP A 663 -1.23 5.04 39.53
CA ASP A 663 -1.12 3.63 39.95
C ASP A 663 -1.01 2.69 38.74
N HIS A 664 -1.81 2.97 37.70
CA HIS A 664 -1.97 2.13 36.52
C HIS A 664 -1.79 2.90 35.21
N TYR A 665 -1.25 2.21 34.21
CA TYR A 665 -0.99 2.77 32.88
C TYR A 665 -1.58 1.87 31.80
N LEU A 666 -2.22 2.49 30.80
CA LEU A 666 -2.65 1.86 29.56
C LEU A 666 -2.17 2.70 28.38
N THR A 667 -1.65 2.08 27.32
CA THR A 667 -1.34 2.77 26.06
C THR A 667 -1.67 1.92 24.85
N ASP A 668 -1.96 2.57 23.72
CA ASP A 668 -2.08 1.95 22.40
C ASP A 668 -0.83 2.13 21.49
N SER A 669 0.29 2.62 22.05
CA SER A 669 1.59 2.81 21.35
C SER A 669 1.97 1.63 20.44
N GLU A 670 2.57 1.92 19.29
CA GLU A 670 2.85 0.93 18.22
C GLU A 670 1.62 0.17 17.70
N GLN A 671 0.41 0.73 17.85
CA GLN A 671 -0.90 0.09 17.63
C GLN A 671 -1.18 -1.11 18.56
N LYS A 672 -0.43 -1.27 19.65
CA LYS A 672 -0.50 -2.41 20.60
C LYS A 672 -0.91 -1.94 21.99
N TRP A 673 -1.72 -2.73 22.68
CA TRP A 673 -2.11 -2.48 24.05
C TRP A 673 -0.99 -2.84 25.02
N ASN A 674 -0.45 -1.85 25.73
CA ASN A 674 0.66 -2.00 26.67
C ASN A 674 0.37 -1.23 27.97
N GLY A 675 1.26 -1.38 28.96
CA GLY A 675 1.15 -0.75 30.28
C GLY A 675 0.80 -1.74 31.39
N SER A 676 0.76 -1.27 32.64
CA SER A 676 0.48 -2.12 33.80
C SER A 676 -0.93 -2.69 33.79
N VAL A 677 -1.91 -2.01 33.18
CA VAL A 677 -3.28 -2.55 33.00
C VAL A 677 -3.24 -3.90 32.28
N ILE A 678 -2.54 -4.00 31.16
CA ILE A 678 -2.43 -5.25 30.40
C ILE A 678 -1.50 -6.24 31.12
N ALA A 679 -0.33 -5.78 31.56
CA ALA A 679 0.70 -6.64 32.16
C ALA A 679 0.31 -7.25 33.53
N GLN A 680 -0.67 -6.68 34.24
CA GLN A 680 -1.20 -7.20 35.50
C GLN A 680 -2.57 -7.89 35.35
N SER A 681 -3.19 -7.83 34.16
CA SER A 681 -4.42 -8.58 33.85
C SER A 681 -4.16 -10.08 33.67
N ARG A 682 -5.23 -10.86 33.52
CA ARG A 682 -5.15 -12.26 33.06
C ARG A 682 -4.63 -12.44 31.63
N HIS A 683 -4.51 -11.37 30.86
CA HIS A 683 -4.13 -11.39 29.45
C HIS A 683 -2.85 -10.57 29.17
N PRO A 684 -1.71 -10.86 29.83
CA PRO A 684 -0.47 -10.10 29.61
C PRO A 684 0.03 -10.22 28.15
N ASN A 685 -0.34 -11.29 27.45
CA ASN A 685 -0.04 -11.55 26.05
C ASN A 685 -1.19 -11.12 25.10
N LEU A 686 -2.06 -10.17 25.48
CA LEU A 686 -3.26 -9.79 24.71
C LEU A 686 -2.99 -9.56 23.21
N ASN A 687 -1.89 -8.91 22.87
CA ASN A 687 -1.52 -8.60 21.47
C ASN A 687 -1.14 -9.82 20.61
N GLU A 688 -1.03 -11.01 21.22
CA GLU A 688 -0.76 -12.29 20.53
C GLU A 688 -2.05 -13.07 20.23
N TYR A 689 -3.20 -12.63 20.75
CA TYR A 689 -4.46 -13.36 20.63
C TYR A 689 -5.05 -13.24 19.21
N PRO A 690 -5.74 -14.28 18.70
CA PRO A 690 -6.56 -14.16 17.49
C PRO A 690 -7.63 -13.07 17.66
N LEU A 691 -7.94 -12.33 16.58
CA LEU A 691 -8.93 -11.23 16.61
C LEU A 691 -10.32 -11.67 17.11
N SER A 692 -10.68 -12.94 16.91
CA SER A 692 -11.91 -13.57 17.41
C SER A 692 -11.97 -13.74 18.94
N GLU A 693 -10.83 -13.63 19.63
CA GLU A 693 -10.68 -13.83 21.08
C GLU A 693 -10.21 -12.54 21.78
N LEU A 694 -9.44 -11.70 21.07
CA LEU A 694 -8.87 -10.45 21.58
C LEU A 694 -9.92 -9.52 22.18
N LEU A 695 -11.07 -9.32 21.52
CA LEU A 695 -12.13 -8.43 22.01
C LEU A 695 -12.69 -8.86 23.38
N ALA A 696 -12.82 -10.17 23.62
CA ALA A 696 -13.28 -10.70 24.91
C ALA A 696 -12.19 -10.54 25.98
N ALA A 697 -10.94 -10.89 25.65
CA ALA A 697 -9.79 -10.77 26.54
C ALA A 697 -9.49 -9.30 26.93
N TYR A 698 -9.69 -8.34 26.01
CA TYR A 698 -9.60 -6.92 26.30
C TYR A 698 -10.74 -6.46 27.22
N GLY A 699 -11.97 -6.91 26.96
CA GLY A 699 -13.12 -6.66 27.84
C GLY A 699 -12.90 -7.17 29.28
N GLU A 700 -12.33 -8.36 29.44
CA GLU A 700 -11.92 -8.88 30.75
C GLU A 700 -10.82 -8.01 31.39
N ALA A 701 -9.76 -7.66 30.66
CA ALA A 701 -8.68 -6.81 31.18
C ALA A 701 -9.16 -5.40 31.61
N MET A 702 -10.04 -4.77 30.83
CA MET A 702 -10.64 -3.48 31.17
C MET A 702 -11.62 -3.57 32.34
N ALA A 703 -12.35 -4.68 32.47
CA ALA A 703 -13.19 -4.95 33.65
C ALA A 703 -12.34 -5.19 34.91
N GLU A 704 -11.17 -5.85 34.81
CA GLU A 704 -10.22 -5.96 35.92
C GLU A 704 -9.69 -4.58 36.32
N ALA A 705 -9.21 -3.77 35.36
CA ALA A 705 -8.70 -2.41 35.61
C ALA A 705 -9.76 -1.46 36.21
N ALA A 706 -11.02 -1.57 35.79
CA ALA A 706 -12.12 -0.80 36.35
C ALA A 706 -12.38 -1.11 37.84
N ASN A 707 -12.15 -2.36 38.28
CA ASN A 707 -12.35 -2.80 39.67
C ASN A 707 -11.07 -2.76 40.53
N GLN A 708 -9.90 -2.55 39.94
CA GLN A 708 -8.65 -2.34 40.69
C GLN A 708 -8.69 -1.00 41.43
N ASN A 709 -8.05 -0.92 42.61
CA ASN A 709 -7.89 0.35 43.31
C ASN A 709 -6.82 1.23 42.65
N GLY A 710 -7.02 2.54 42.75
CA GLY A 710 -6.08 3.55 42.27
C GLY A 710 -6.42 4.13 40.90
N SER A 711 -5.56 5.04 40.48
CA SER A 711 -5.69 5.94 39.34
C SER A 711 -5.15 5.32 38.04
N ILE A 712 -5.74 5.65 36.90
CA ILE A 712 -5.28 5.19 35.58
C ILE A 712 -4.89 6.37 34.67
N GLN A 713 -3.65 6.41 34.20
CA GLN A 713 -3.27 7.25 33.06
C GLN A 713 -3.43 6.44 31.76
N ILE A 714 -4.11 6.99 30.76
CA ILE A 714 -4.33 6.33 29.47
C ILE A 714 -3.75 7.19 28.35
N LEU A 715 -2.79 6.65 27.60
CA LEU A 715 -2.22 7.26 26.40
C LEU A 715 -2.85 6.66 25.13
N ILE A 716 -3.45 7.50 24.31
CA ILE A 716 -4.03 7.17 23.01
C ILE A 716 -3.36 8.00 21.92
N HIS A 717 -3.09 7.42 20.75
CA HIS A 717 -2.61 8.17 19.58
C HIS A 717 -3.77 8.22 18.57
N PRO A 718 -4.40 9.38 18.29
CA PRO A 718 -5.66 9.42 17.52
C PRO A 718 -5.59 8.80 16.12
N GLU A 719 -4.43 8.79 15.42
CA GLU A 719 -4.30 8.08 14.14
C GLU A 719 -4.37 6.55 14.22
N HIS A 720 -4.35 5.95 15.42
CA HIS A 720 -4.68 4.54 15.62
C HIS A 720 -6.18 4.25 15.52
N TRP A 721 -7.02 5.27 15.39
CA TRP A 721 -8.49 5.17 15.46
C TRP A 721 -9.15 5.78 14.21
N MET A 722 -10.39 5.39 13.96
CA MET A 722 -11.24 5.96 12.91
C MET A 722 -12.71 5.91 13.30
N ILE A 723 -13.55 6.74 12.69
CA ILE A 723 -15.01 6.59 12.75
C ILE A 723 -15.39 5.26 12.10
N GLY A 724 -16.27 4.50 12.78
CA GLY A 724 -16.81 3.21 12.34
C GLY A 724 -18.17 3.29 11.67
#